data_AF-A0A7X7J7A0-F1
#
_entry.id   AF-A0A7X7J7A0-F1
#
_cell.length_a   1.000
_cell.length_b   1.000
_cell.length_c   1.000
_cell.angle_alpha   90.00
_cell.angle_beta   90.00
_cell.angle_gamma   90.00
#
_symmetry.space_group_name_H-M   'P 1'
#
loop_
_entity.id
_entity.type
_entity.pdbx_description
1 polymer ?
#
loop_
_entity_poly.entity_id
_entity_poly.type
_entity_poly.pdbx_seq_one_letter_code
_entity_poly.pdbx_strand_id
1 'polypeptide(L)'
;MNRTGLAALFCMCMAGPLAFALRAPEGARDPGLARAPVRAEARREPAAAQRAAALQLQGATVHWDERTGAPASIRGPALVPSGRAALKSGDFGKDALALLDGLSSVYRIRDAAAELSVKRADADELGYHHVRVKQRFGGLRVVGAELIVHFNAQNAPYQVNGRYFPGLALETKPAISPEQASAAVAAELAAAGAAAAGADGAPELVVYALKGEPRLAYELRLKLAAPGRWIAWVDASSGAVLGGYNDLKTMGPQAKANVSITGAILENEGGTNATVTGSYDGAYLRYLLYNDVCLVVNVDTAGAYPDSGTYAYRYVSDWDDSDRVEMSAARNFAWVQSYFLAAHKRNSFDGIGTRLWANVHDAATIDNAYWDDIKGMVFIGASSVTNMSDIGVLDVCAHEYTHALTQYTADLIYMDECGALNESFSDIFAAVIEFAFQPDGRHLYPFKLPGTADWLIGEDAMLHSTALRDMRSPASERTLNAFDRQPSRYRGTLWHTGSDDNGGVHRNSGVQNFFFYLLSDGAAGVNDGISYAVPGIGIDNAAAVAFRTLTRYCTEYTDYRLAFYAWSSAAQDLNTAWKSSVEMAWYACGIGPEGGGDVWDPADNTAPGATAIQTVNSERIHGPHSLSGGDTRDWFAVYLYSGASYNFNSIGGAGDPVAELYDSALADNMVAYDDNSGGNQMFSLTYTPAGSGWYYLLVRPASVGGYALYTLQHRGLGMAPGTRAVVNDFTGDGVSDLAAVNETTAQWRVRKLSGSNIVEGVCSGKEGMFALSGDFDGDRMSEFVEYDILNGAWYVCTTEGIYYAFGAQWGGASMWPCPADYDGDRLCDFAVYDFFTGRWFISRLDGTVLAWNLSWGFPGAMPVTGDYNGDGAADLAVYDYSAGRWYIRTLAGTTLAWDMSWGYPAADICTVPGDYDGDGDDDLALFDGSAGKWYIRTIAGTVLAWGVDWGSAGLIAVPGDYNGDGKSDLALYYPGVGRWYIRSVDGHILAWDVELGDAGSFPVSMQ
;
A
#
# COMPACT_ATOMS: atom_id res chain seq x y z
N MET A 1 39.31 50.80 30.28
CA MET A 1 37.89 51.14 30.54
C MET A 1 37.06 50.41 29.48
N ASN A 2 37.10 49.07 29.43
CA ASN A 2 36.29 48.12 30.22
C ASN A 2 34.83 48.20 29.70
N ARG A 3 34.29 47.27 28.88
CA ARG A 3 34.50 45.80 28.80
C ARG A 3 34.29 45.09 30.15
N THR A 4 33.02 44.87 30.50
CA THR A 4 32.42 43.80 31.35
C THR A 4 30.94 44.15 31.54
N GLY A 5 29.97 43.25 31.26
CA GLY A 5 28.55 43.54 31.56
C GLY A 5 27.45 42.86 30.74
N LEU A 6 27.74 41.95 29.80
CA LEU A 6 26.72 41.11 29.14
C LEU A 6 27.00 39.63 29.45
N ALA A 7 26.64 39.20 30.66
CA ALA A 7 26.67 37.79 31.09
C ALA A 7 26.02 37.64 32.49
N ALA A 8 24.70 37.80 32.62
CA ALA A 8 23.88 37.32 33.76
C ALA A 8 22.39 37.69 33.61
N LEU A 9 21.64 36.95 32.79
CA LEU A 9 20.21 36.67 33.00
C LEU A 9 19.75 35.53 32.05
N PHE A 10 20.28 34.33 32.29
CA PHE A 10 19.95 33.12 31.52
C PHE A 10 19.92 31.92 32.49
N CYS A 11 18.81 31.79 33.22
CA CYS A 11 18.39 30.61 34.00
C CYS A 11 17.09 30.94 34.76
N MET A 12 15.94 30.89 34.07
CA MET A 12 14.64 30.81 34.77
C MET A 12 13.51 30.18 33.93
N CYS A 13 13.86 29.14 33.16
CA CYS A 13 12.90 28.12 32.71
C CYS A 13 13.35 26.77 33.30
N MET A 14 13.11 26.60 34.61
CA MET A 14 13.30 25.34 35.33
C MET A 14 12.11 25.14 36.29
N ALA A 15 10.94 24.94 35.69
CA ALA A 15 9.91 24.07 36.22
C ALA A 15 9.63 23.07 35.09
N GLY A 16 10.57 22.15 34.88
CA GLY A 16 10.38 21.11 33.86
C GLY A 16 9.26 20.16 34.29
N PRO A 17 8.56 19.50 33.35
CA PRO A 17 7.96 18.23 33.67
C PRO A 17 9.08 17.34 34.22
N LEU A 18 8.82 16.62 35.32
CA LEU A 18 9.79 15.73 35.92
C LEU A 18 9.99 14.51 35.02
N ALA A 19 10.84 14.67 34.00
CA ALA A 19 11.28 13.62 33.10
C ALA A 19 12.19 12.64 33.86
N PHE A 20 11.57 11.66 34.51
CA PHE A 20 12.27 10.56 35.18
C PHE A 20 12.82 9.57 34.16
N ALA A 21 13.92 9.95 33.50
CA ALA A 21 14.76 9.00 32.79
C ALA A 21 15.47 8.09 33.80
N LEU A 22 15.00 6.85 33.91
CA LEU A 22 15.70 5.76 34.60
C LEU A 22 17.08 5.57 33.92
N ARG A 23 18.14 5.72 34.71
CA ARG A 23 19.51 6.01 34.27
C ARG A 23 20.34 4.72 34.23
N ALA A 24 20.48 4.13 33.05
CA ALA A 24 21.37 3.00 32.82
C ALA A 24 22.81 3.27 33.34
N PRO A 25 23.51 2.28 33.94
CA PRO A 25 24.70 2.54 34.75
C PRO A 25 25.95 2.93 33.94
N GLU A 26 26.51 4.10 34.26
CA GLU A 26 27.84 4.54 33.78
C GLU A 26 28.95 3.70 34.46
N GLY A 27 29.65 2.84 33.69
CA GLY A 27 30.49 1.78 34.28
C GLY A 27 31.72 1.31 33.51
N ALA A 28 32.17 2.00 32.46
CA ALA A 28 33.43 1.68 31.77
C ALA A 28 34.21 2.96 31.44
N ARG A 29 35.45 3.07 31.94
CA ARG A 29 36.31 4.26 31.72
C ARG A 29 36.98 4.21 30.34
N ASP A 30 36.83 5.29 29.58
CA ASP A 30 37.50 5.56 28.31
C ASP A 30 38.96 6.03 28.53
N PRO A 31 39.93 5.45 27.82
CA PRO A 31 41.10 6.21 27.41
C PRO A 31 41.47 5.99 25.92
N GLY A 32 40.78 6.66 25.01
CA GLY A 32 41.26 6.93 23.65
C GLY A 32 40.35 6.50 22.50
N LEU A 33 39.08 6.91 22.49
CA LEU A 33 38.21 6.74 21.32
C LEU A 33 38.26 7.91 20.34
N ALA A 34 39.02 7.71 19.25
CA ALA A 34 38.56 8.19 17.95
C ALA A 34 37.21 7.48 17.67
N ARG A 35 36.10 8.22 17.78
CA ARG A 35 34.75 7.65 17.70
C ARG A 35 34.48 7.12 16.29
N ALA A 36 34.51 5.80 16.15
CA ALA A 36 33.86 5.11 15.05
C ALA A 36 32.33 5.34 15.13
N PRO A 37 31.60 5.38 14.00
CA PRO A 37 30.15 5.54 14.01
C PRO A 37 29.46 4.40 14.74
N VAL A 38 28.29 4.69 15.32
CA VAL A 38 27.39 3.70 15.92
C VAL A 38 27.10 2.63 14.88
N ARG A 39 27.61 1.40 15.10
CA ARG A 39 27.29 0.27 14.22
C ARG A 39 25.80 -0.05 14.37
N ALA A 40 25.13 -0.19 13.23
CA ALA A 40 23.77 -0.67 13.15
C ALA A 40 23.57 -1.95 13.98
N GLU A 41 22.43 -2.06 14.64
CA GLU A 41 21.88 -3.37 14.99
C GLU A 41 21.85 -4.20 13.70
N ALA A 42 22.42 -5.39 13.73
CA ALA A 42 22.63 -6.16 12.51
C ALA A 42 21.28 -6.56 11.91
N ARG A 43 20.97 -6.03 10.71
CA ARG A 43 19.79 -6.41 9.91
C ARG A 43 19.63 -7.92 9.93
N ARG A 44 18.53 -8.40 10.51
CA ARG A 44 18.23 -9.84 10.57
C ARG A 44 17.56 -10.24 9.27
N GLU A 45 18.40 -10.45 8.25
CA GLU A 45 17.98 -11.01 6.97
C GLU A 45 17.12 -12.28 7.17
N PRO A 46 15.95 -12.38 6.51
CA PRO A 46 15.12 -13.57 6.59
C PRO A 46 15.90 -14.80 6.10
N ALA A 47 15.79 -15.91 6.85
CA ALA A 47 16.49 -17.13 6.47
C ALA A 47 16.05 -17.60 5.07
N ALA A 48 16.95 -18.21 4.30
CA ALA A 48 16.64 -18.69 2.95
C ALA A 48 15.40 -19.61 2.92
N ALA A 49 15.19 -20.42 3.97
CA ALA A 49 13.99 -21.24 4.13
C ALA A 49 12.71 -20.42 4.37
N GLN A 50 12.77 -19.28 5.06
CA GLN A 50 11.62 -18.36 5.21
C GLN A 50 11.31 -17.64 3.91
N ARG A 51 12.34 -17.21 3.15
CA ARG A 51 12.17 -16.63 1.80
C ARG A 51 11.54 -17.67 0.84
N ALA A 52 12.05 -18.91 0.85
CA ALA A 52 11.48 -20.02 0.07
C ALA A 52 10.03 -20.36 0.48
N ALA A 53 9.71 -20.32 1.78
CA ALA A 53 8.35 -20.53 2.26
C ALA A 53 7.40 -19.36 1.89
N ALA A 54 7.90 -18.11 1.93
CA ALA A 54 7.15 -16.95 1.46
C ALA A 54 6.83 -17.03 -0.04
N LEU A 55 7.76 -17.54 -0.87
CA LEU A 55 7.52 -17.80 -2.30
C LEU A 55 6.45 -18.86 -2.57
N GLN A 56 6.03 -19.67 -1.58
CA GLN A 56 4.89 -20.58 -1.71
C GLN A 56 3.53 -19.88 -1.47
N LEU A 57 3.52 -18.63 -1.01
CA LEU A 57 2.31 -17.82 -0.84
C LEU A 57 2.00 -17.11 -2.17
N GLN A 58 1.39 -17.84 -3.10
CA GLN A 58 1.06 -17.34 -4.45
C GLN A 58 0.28 -16.02 -4.40
N GLY A 59 0.76 -15.01 -5.14
CA GLY A 59 0.13 -13.69 -5.19
C GLY A 59 0.22 -12.86 -3.90
N ALA A 60 1.02 -13.27 -2.90
CA ALA A 60 1.18 -12.52 -1.65
C ALA A 60 2.46 -11.67 -1.63
N THR A 61 2.29 -10.36 -1.41
CA THR A 61 3.40 -9.45 -1.11
C THR A 61 3.83 -9.65 0.35
N VAL A 62 5.13 -9.85 0.56
CA VAL A 62 5.73 -9.99 1.90
C VAL A 62 6.72 -8.86 2.15
N HIS A 63 6.42 -8.04 3.15
CA HIS A 63 7.35 -7.05 3.70
C HIS A 63 7.96 -7.60 4.99
N TRP A 64 9.27 -7.41 5.16
CA TRP A 64 10.03 -8.01 6.26
C TRP A 64 10.34 -6.98 7.34
N ASP A 65 10.27 -7.42 8.60
CA ASP A 65 10.72 -6.63 9.74
C ASP A 65 12.22 -6.87 9.94
N GLU A 66 13.06 -5.90 9.52
CA GLU A 66 14.53 -5.97 9.61
C GLU A 66 15.05 -6.33 11.02
N ARG A 67 14.27 -6.01 12.06
CA ARG A 67 14.61 -6.25 13.47
C ARG A 67 14.39 -7.70 13.89
N THR A 68 13.33 -8.34 13.44
CA THR A 68 12.94 -9.69 13.89
C THR A 68 13.33 -10.78 12.89
N GLY A 69 13.48 -10.43 11.61
CA GLY A 69 13.60 -11.40 10.51
C GLY A 69 12.32 -12.21 10.30
N ALA A 70 11.18 -11.72 10.80
CA ALA A 70 9.83 -12.21 10.51
C ALA A 70 9.12 -11.23 9.56
N PRO A 71 8.01 -11.63 8.92
CA PRO A 71 7.19 -10.71 8.15
C PRO A 71 6.59 -9.60 9.01
N ALA A 72 6.74 -8.35 8.57
CA ALA A 72 6.04 -7.16 9.06
C ALA A 72 4.59 -7.09 8.52
N SER A 73 4.42 -7.51 7.26
CA SER A 73 3.13 -7.62 6.59
C SER A 73 3.21 -8.70 5.51
N ILE A 74 2.19 -9.55 5.44
CA ILE A 74 1.90 -10.46 4.32
C ILE A 74 0.52 -10.09 3.81
N ARG A 75 0.37 -9.73 2.54
CA ARG A 75 -0.93 -9.40 1.93
C ARG A 75 -1.09 -10.05 0.57
N GLY A 76 -2.19 -10.74 0.33
CA GLY A 76 -2.47 -11.43 -0.93
C GLY A 76 -3.86 -12.07 -0.98
N PRO A 77 -4.31 -12.57 -2.14
CA PRO A 77 -5.66 -13.10 -2.32
C PRO A 77 -5.92 -14.43 -1.60
N ALA A 78 -4.87 -15.18 -1.23
CA ALA A 78 -4.98 -16.44 -0.51
C ALA A 78 -3.78 -16.66 0.45
N LEU A 79 -3.98 -16.39 1.76
CA LEU A 79 -2.93 -16.62 2.77
C LEU A 79 -2.90 -18.05 3.35
N VAL A 80 -3.67 -18.99 2.81
CA VAL A 80 -3.77 -20.37 3.31
C VAL A 80 -2.91 -21.31 2.47
N PRO A 81 -1.88 -21.97 3.04
CA PRO A 81 -1.07 -22.93 2.31
C PRO A 81 -1.84 -24.18 1.87
N SER A 82 -1.46 -24.70 0.71
CA SER A 82 -2.03 -25.91 0.08
C SER A 82 -2.11 -27.10 1.06
N GLY A 83 -3.29 -27.70 1.20
CA GLY A 83 -3.50 -28.94 1.96
C GLY A 83 -3.94 -28.78 3.42
N ARG A 84 -4.19 -27.56 3.92
CA ARG A 84 -4.85 -27.34 5.24
C ARG A 84 -6.35 -27.10 5.07
N ALA A 85 -7.14 -27.50 6.07
CA ALA A 85 -8.61 -27.47 6.03
C ALA A 85 -9.17 -26.03 6.02
N ALA A 86 -10.39 -25.88 5.48
CA ALA A 86 -11.03 -24.58 5.30
C ALA A 86 -11.22 -23.79 6.61
N LEU A 87 -10.73 -22.55 6.62
CA LEU A 87 -10.97 -21.55 7.67
C LEU A 87 -12.41 -21.04 7.59
N LYS A 88 -13.35 -21.86 8.09
CA LYS A 88 -14.80 -21.57 8.09
C LYS A 88 -15.47 -22.08 9.37
N SER A 89 -14.84 -21.87 10.53
CA SER A 89 -15.48 -22.21 11.80
C SER A 89 -16.59 -21.23 12.20
N GLY A 90 -16.58 -20.02 11.62
CA GLY A 90 -17.43 -18.91 12.05
C GLY A 90 -16.95 -18.22 13.32
N ASP A 91 -15.81 -18.69 13.87
CA ASP A 91 -15.09 -18.10 14.98
C ASP A 91 -13.76 -17.57 14.44
N PHE A 92 -13.77 -16.29 14.05
CA PHE A 92 -12.58 -15.62 13.48
C PHE A 92 -11.36 -15.71 14.39
N GLY A 93 -11.54 -15.84 15.72
CA GLY A 93 -10.45 -16.08 16.66
C GLY A 93 -9.74 -17.41 16.41
N LYS A 94 -10.51 -18.50 16.21
CA LYS A 94 -9.95 -19.81 15.84
C LYS A 94 -9.39 -19.82 14.43
N ASP A 95 -10.11 -19.21 13.47
CA ASP A 95 -9.69 -19.17 12.08
C ASP A 95 -8.37 -18.36 11.92
N ALA A 96 -8.17 -17.29 12.69
CA ALA A 96 -6.90 -16.55 12.75
C ALA A 96 -5.73 -17.37 13.34
N LEU A 97 -5.96 -18.11 14.44
CA LEU A 97 -4.92 -18.97 15.01
C LEU A 97 -4.54 -20.12 14.05
N ALA A 98 -5.52 -20.70 13.36
CA ALA A 98 -5.29 -21.75 12.36
C ALA A 98 -4.55 -21.23 11.11
N LEU A 99 -4.80 -19.98 10.69
CA LEU A 99 -4.03 -19.31 9.65
C LEU A 99 -2.57 -19.11 10.08
N LEU A 100 -2.34 -18.56 11.29
CA LEU A 100 -0.99 -18.31 11.80
C LEU A 100 -0.19 -19.60 11.99
N ASP A 101 -0.83 -20.70 12.39
CA ASP A 101 -0.21 -22.04 12.37
C ASP A 101 0.13 -22.52 10.95
N GLY A 102 -0.68 -22.16 9.95
CA GLY A 102 -0.37 -22.38 8.53
C GLY A 102 0.88 -21.62 8.08
N LEU A 103 1.03 -20.37 8.53
CA LEU A 103 2.16 -19.49 8.22
C LEU A 103 3.40 -19.75 9.11
N SER A 104 3.41 -20.85 9.88
CA SER A 104 4.48 -21.22 10.81
C SER A 104 5.86 -21.34 10.15
N SER A 105 5.95 -21.76 8.89
CA SER A 105 7.22 -21.82 8.12
C SER A 105 7.81 -20.44 7.81
N VAL A 106 6.96 -19.43 7.62
CA VAL A 106 7.37 -18.06 7.26
C VAL A 106 7.66 -17.23 8.52
N TYR A 107 6.76 -17.29 9.51
CA TYR A 107 6.93 -16.62 10.80
C TYR A 107 7.87 -17.36 11.78
N ARG A 108 8.25 -18.62 11.50
CA ARG A 108 8.95 -19.53 12.44
C ARG A 108 8.23 -19.72 13.79
N ILE A 109 6.90 -19.87 13.74
CA ILE A 109 6.08 -20.32 14.88
C ILE A 109 6.34 -21.83 15.09
N ARG A 110 6.53 -22.27 16.33
CA ARG A 110 6.76 -23.68 16.69
C ARG A 110 5.46 -24.38 17.10
N ASP A 111 4.61 -23.67 17.84
CA ASP A 111 3.28 -24.13 18.28
C ASP A 111 2.37 -22.90 18.44
N ALA A 112 1.48 -22.67 17.47
CA ALA A 112 0.57 -21.52 17.51
C ALA A 112 -0.38 -21.55 18.71
N ALA A 113 -0.77 -22.72 19.22
CA ALA A 113 -1.69 -22.83 20.36
C ALA A 113 -1.00 -22.51 21.69
N ALA A 114 0.32 -22.70 21.78
CA ALA A 114 1.13 -22.33 22.95
C ALA A 114 1.73 -20.91 22.85
N GLU A 115 2.04 -20.44 21.64
CA GLU A 115 2.72 -19.16 21.39
C GLU A 115 1.79 -18.00 21.05
N LEU A 116 0.48 -18.22 20.83
CA LEU A 116 -0.46 -17.16 20.42
C LEU A 116 -1.78 -17.20 21.21
N SER A 117 -2.32 -16.02 21.52
CA SER A 117 -3.62 -15.87 22.18
C SER A 117 -4.41 -14.70 21.60
N VAL A 118 -5.68 -14.92 21.23
CA VAL A 118 -6.57 -13.88 20.70
C VAL A 118 -6.85 -12.81 21.77
N LYS A 119 -6.61 -11.54 21.44
CA LYS A 119 -6.94 -10.34 22.26
C LYS A 119 -8.36 -9.86 21.97
N ARG A 120 -8.71 -9.72 20.70
CA ARG A 120 -10.00 -9.21 20.22
C ARG A 120 -10.27 -9.71 18.80
N ALA A 121 -11.54 -9.90 18.47
CA ALA A 121 -12.02 -10.03 17.09
C ALA A 121 -13.19 -9.06 16.91
N ASP A 122 -13.15 -8.20 15.89
CA ASP A 122 -14.19 -7.22 15.58
C ASP A 122 -14.41 -7.08 14.07
N ALA A 123 -15.62 -6.67 13.69
CA ALA A 123 -15.96 -6.31 12.31
C ALA A 123 -15.83 -4.79 12.11
N ASP A 124 -15.63 -4.38 10.86
CA ASP A 124 -15.65 -2.99 10.44
C ASP A 124 -16.85 -2.64 9.55
N GLU A 125 -16.90 -1.38 9.14
CA GLU A 125 -17.96 -0.76 8.36
C GLU A 125 -17.97 -1.23 6.88
N LEU A 126 -16.89 -1.87 6.41
CA LEU A 126 -16.77 -2.50 5.08
C LEU A 126 -17.18 -3.98 5.11
N GLY A 127 -17.53 -4.52 6.29
CA GLY A 127 -17.82 -5.94 6.51
C GLY A 127 -16.56 -6.81 6.65
N TYR A 128 -15.39 -6.21 6.83
CA TYR A 128 -14.14 -6.94 7.05
C TYR A 128 -14.05 -7.33 8.54
N HIS A 129 -13.31 -8.39 8.83
CA HIS A 129 -13.08 -8.85 10.19
C HIS A 129 -11.59 -8.79 10.55
N HIS A 130 -11.29 -8.22 11.71
CA HIS A 130 -9.93 -8.00 12.21
C HIS A 130 -9.74 -8.74 13.52
N VAL A 131 -8.67 -9.53 13.62
CA VAL A 131 -8.37 -10.36 14.80
C VAL A 131 -6.98 -10.03 15.32
N ARG A 132 -6.93 -9.37 16.49
CA ARG A 132 -5.69 -9.04 17.20
C ARG A 132 -5.24 -10.24 18.04
N VAL A 133 -3.99 -10.65 17.88
CA VAL A 133 -3.39 -11.85 18.48
C VAL A 133 -2.08 -11.47 19.17
N LYS A 134 -1.96 -11.77 20.48
CA LYS A 134 -0.75 -11.54 21.29
C LYS A 134 0.17 -12.76 21.26
N GLN A 135 1.48 -12.52 21.19
CA GLN A 135 2.48 -13.58 21.38
C GLN A 135 2.67 -13.95 22.86
N ARG A 136 2.92 -15.24 23.10
CA ARG A 136 3.23 -15.88 24.39
C ARG A 136 4.55 -16.64 24.30
N PHE A 137 5.25 -16.76 25.42
CA PHE A 137 6.43 -17.63 25.54
C PHE A 137 6.43 -18.28 26.93
N GLY A 138 6.28 -19.61 26.99
CA GLY A 138 6.17 -20.33 28.27
C GLY A 138 4.99 -19.88 29.14
N GLY A 139 3.90 -19.40 28.52
CA GLY A 139 2.74 -18.78 29.18
C GLY A 139 2.88 -17.29 29.49
N LEU A 140 4.10 -16.75 29.47
CA LEU A 140 4.37 -15.32 29.71
C LEU A 140 3.96 -14.48 28.50
N ARG A 141 3.51 -13.25 28.72
CA ARG A 141 3.24 -12.26 27.66
C ARG A 141 4.56 -11.78 27.05
N VAL A 142 4.63 -11.67 25.72
CA VAL A 142 5.72 -10.98 25.02
C VAL A 142 5.28 -9.54 24.75
N VAL A 143 6.02 -8.55 25.26
CA VAL A 143 5.65 -7.13 25.18
C VAL A 143 6.10 -6.54 23.84
N GLY A 144 5.20 -5.86 23.12
CA GLY A 144 5.45 -5.32 21.78
C GLY A 144 5.27 -6.35 20.65
N ALA A 145 4.60 -7.46 20.93
CA ALA A 145 4.42 -8.59 20.02
C ALA A 145 2.92 -8.86 19.81
N GLU A 146 2.35 -8.18 18.82
CA GLU A 146 0.96 -8.32 18.39
C GLU A 146 0.93 -8.48 16.87
N LEU A 147 0.13 -9.44 16.41
CA LEU A 147 -0.25 -9.60 15.01
C LEU A 147 -1.74 -9.30 14.85
N ILE A 148 -2.12 -8.75 13.70
CA ILE A 148 -3.51 -8.57 13.28
C ILE A 148 -3.73 -9.44 12.05
N VAL A 149 -4.74 -10.31 12.10
CA VAL A 149 -5.21 -11.08 10.95
C VAL A 149 -6.47 -10.42 10.39
N HIS A 150 -6.48 -10.17 9.09
CA HIS A 150 -7.57 -9.47 8.40
C HIS A 150 -8.27 -10.41 7.41
N PHE A 151 -9.58 -10.47 7.54
CA PHE A 151 -10.48 -11.17 6.63
C PHE A 151 -11.34 -10.14 5.89
N ASN A 152 -11.52 -10.32 4.59
CA ASN A 152 -12.35 -9.42 3.78
C ASN A 152 -13.86 -9.70 4.00
N ALA A 153 -14.72 -8.94 3.31
CA ALA A 153 -16.18 -9.12 3.36
C ALA A 153 -16.69 -10.49 2.87
N GLN A 154 -15.83 -11.34 2.30
CA GLN A 154 -16.11 -12.73 1.91
C GLN A 154 -15.57 -13.74 2.94
N ASN A 155 -15.12 -13.26 4.10
CA ASN A 155 -14.48 -14.00 5.19
C ASN A 155 -13.17 -14.72 4.77
N ALA A 156 -12.52 -14.28 3.68
CA ALA A 156 -11.24 -14.83 3.25
C ALA A 156 -10.08 -14.03 3.88
N PRO A 157 -9.07 -14.69 4.49
CA PRO A 157 -7.91 -14.00 5.04
C PRO A 157 -7.04 -13.43 3.92
N TYR A 158 -6.88 -12.11 3.90
CA TYR A 158 -6.12 -11.40 2.86
C TYR A 158 -4.88 -10.69 3.38
N GLN A 159 -4.79 -10.42 4.68
CA GLN A 159 -3.61 -9.78 5.28
C GLN A 159 -3.29 -10.31 6.68
N VAL A 160 -2.00 -10.41 6.99
CA VAL A 160 -1.47 -10.46 8.36
C VAL A 160 -0.42 -9.37 8.49
N ASN A 161 -0.53 -8.50 9.49
CA ASN A 161 0.49 -7.48 9.77
C ASN A 161 0.78 -7.35 11.27
N GLY A 162 1.89 -6.71 11.62
CA GLY A 162 2.31 -6.48 13.00
C GLY A 162 3.72 -7.03 13.24
N ARG A 163 4.01 -7.42 14.48
CA ARG A 163 5.36 -7.82 14.91
C ARG A 163 5.34 -9.12 15.72
N TYR A 164 6.19 -10.06 15.31
CA TYR A 164 6.36 -11.37 15.94
C TYR A 164 7.85 -11.60 16.23
N PHE A 165 8.19 -12.18 17.39
CA PHE A 165 9.57 -12.47 17.79
C PHE A 165 9.86 -13.97 17.68
N PRO A 166 10.37 -14.46 16.54
CA PRO A 166 10.61 -15.87 16.32
C PRO A 166 11.87 -16.42 16.98
N GLY A 167 11.76 -17.64 17.51
CA GLY A 167 12.92 -18.41 17.95
C GLY A 167 13.42 -18.07 19.36
N LEU A 168 12.57 -17.45 20.19
CA LEU A 168 12.86 -17.17 21.60
C LEU A 168 13.43 -18.42 22.32
N ALA A 169 14.47 -18.17 23.09
CA ALA A 169 15.26 -19.16 23.82
C ALA A 169 15.74 -18.55 25.13
N LEU A 170 14.81 -18.31 26.04
CA LEU A 170 15.03 -17.67 27.34
C LEU A 170 14.72 -18.66 28.47
N GLU A 171 15.49 -18.60 29.55
CA GLU A 171 15.08 -19.21 30.82
C GLU A 171 13.86 -18.43 31.34
N THR A 172 12.76 -19.12 31.65
CA THR A 172 11.52 -18.49 32.16
C THR A 172 11.48 -18.41 33.68
N LYS A 173 12.49 -18.94 34.37
CA LYS A 173 12.65 -18.86 35.81
C LYS A 173 13.43 -17.59 36.19
N PRO A 174 12.83 -16.66 36.96
CA PRO A 174 13.52 -15.45 37.39
C PRO A 174 14.58 -15.78 38.45
N ALA A 175 15.69 -15.03 38.44
CA ALA A 175 16.77 -15.13 39.43
C ALA A 175 16.56 -14.19 40.62
N ILE A 176 15.80 -13.10 40.41
CA ILE A 176 15.35 -12.16 41.45
C ILE A 176 13.86 -12.37 41.75
N SER A 177 13.41 -11.98 42.94
CA SER A 177 11.99 -11.98 43.28
C SER A 177 11.25 -10.72 42.79
N PRO A 178 9.90 -10.72 42.69
CA PRO A 178 9.11 -9.53 42.39
C PRO A 178 9.37 -8.35 43.34
N GLU A 179 9.66 -8.63 44.61
CA GLU A 179 10.00 -7.64 45.62
C GLU A 179 11.39 -7.02 45.37
N GLN A 180 12.35 -7.82 44.91
CA GLN A 180 13.68 -7.31 44.52
C GLN A 180 13.60 -6.44 43.25
N ALA A 181 12.78 -6.82 42.27
CA ALA A 181 12.50 -5.98 41.11
C ALA A 181 11.82 -4.66 41.51
N SER A 182 10.87 -4.72 42.46
CA SER A 182 10.18 -3.54 42.98
C SER A 182 11.13 -2.61 43.74
N ALA A 183 12.07 -3.17 44.51
CA ALA A 183 13.12 -2.42 45.18
C ALA A 183 14.10 -1.76 44.19
N ALA A 184 14.38 -2.38 43.04
CA ALA A 184 15.24 -1.79 42.01
C ALA A 184 14.63 -0.51 41.42
N VAL A 185 13.37 -0.56 40.94
CA VAL A 185 12.70 0.64 40.40
C VAL A 185 12.52 1.69 41.50
N ALA A 186 12.18 1.30 42.73
CA ALA A 186 12.05 2.24 43.83
C ALA A 186 13.37 2.93 44.20
N ALA A 187 14.50 2.23 44.13
CA ALA A 187 15.82 2.80 44.37
C ALA A 187 16.24 3.79 43.27
N GLU A 188 15.86 3.52 42.02
CA GLU A 188 16.20 4.37 40.89
C GLU A 188 15.29 5.61 40.78
N LEU A 189 13.99 5.45 41.05
CA LEU A 189 13.08 6.58 41.30
C LEU A 189 13.61 7.46 42.44
N ALA A 190 14.05 6.88 43.56
CA ALA A 190 14.63 7.63 44.67
C ALA A 190 15.95 8.33 44.28
N ALA A 191 16.79 7.70 43.46
CA ALA A 191 18.04 8.29 42.98
C ALA A 191 17.83 9.51 42.06
N ALA A 192 16.75 9.53 41.28
CA ALA A 192 16.35 10.67 40.47
C ALA A 192 15.42 11.67 41.20
N GLY A 193 14.98 11.36 42.43
CA GLY A 193 14.26 12.29 43.33
C GLY A 193 12.74 12.06 43.51
N ALA A 194 12.18 10.96 43.01
CA ALA A 194 10.77 10.61 43.15
C ALA A 194 10.54 9.59 44.29
N ALA A 195 9.36 9.67 44.90
CA ALA A 195 8.88 8.68 45.85
C ALA A 195 7.68 7.91 45.29
N ALA A 196 7.81 6.59 45.18
CA ALA A 196 6.69 5.69 44.94
C ALA A 196 5.71 5.75 46.13
N ALA A 197 4.45 6.05 45.85
CA ALA A 197 3.35 5.98 46.81
C ALA A 197 2.88 4.52 47.03
N GLY A 198 3.20 3.61 46.11
CA GLY A 198 3.03 2.16 46.29
C GLY A 198 3.03 1.39 44.98
N ALA A 199 3.11 0.05 45.04
CA ALA A 199 2.84 -0.79 43.87
C ALA A 199 1.34 -0.81 43.55
N ASP A 200 0.98 -0.89 42.28
CA ASP A 200 -0.42 -0.92 41.80
C ASP A 200 -0.76 -2.25 41.11
N GLY A 201 -0.72 -3.30 41.92
CA GLY A 201 -0.74 -4.69 41.49
C GLY A 201 0.58 -5.39 41.80
N ALA A 202 0.60 -6.71 41.60
CA ALA A 202 1.84 -7.47 41.65
C ALA A 202 2.62 -7.31 40.34
N PRO A 203 3.96 -7.30 40.37
CA PRO A 203 4.77 -7.37 39.15
C PRO A 203 4.42 -8.59 38.28
N GLU A 204 4.08 -8.37 37.01
CA GLU A 204 3.84 -9.44 36.04
C GLU A 204 5.18 -9.91 35.47
N LEU A 205 5.43 -11.22 35.42
CA LEU A 205 6.59 -11.75 34.72
C LEU A 205 6.29 -11.82 33.22
N VAL A 206 7.10 -11.14 32.40
CA VAL A 206 6.92 -10.96 30.96
C VAL A 206 8.21 -11.24 30.20
N VAL A 207 8.11 -11.43 28.88
CA VAL A 207 9.26 -11.30 27.98
C VAL A 207 9.27 -9.88 27.41
N TYR A 208 10.24 -9.09 27.85
CA TYR A 208 10.46 -7.74 27.32
C TYR A 208 11.23 -7.85 26.00
N ALA A 209 10.60 -7.43 24.91
CA ALA A 209 11.18 -7.43 23.57
C ALA A 209 11.21 -6.02 22.92
N LEU A 210 10.93 -4.96 23.70
CA LEU A 210 10.79 -3.57 23.22
C LEU A 210 12.13 -2.88 22.89
N LYS A 211 13.24 -3.21 23.55
CA LYS A 211 14.57 -2.67 23.21
C LYS A 211 15.65 -3.76 23.31
N GLY A 212 16.49 -3.89 22.27
CA GLY A 212 17.56 -4.88 22.19
C GLY A 212 17.10 -6.34 22.11
N GLU A 213 18.00 -7.28 22.43
CA GLU A 213 17.69 -8.72 22.49
C GLU A 213 16.63 -9.01 23.58
N PRO A 214 15.61 -9.85 23.30
CA PRO A 214 14.55 -10.19 24.25
C PRO A 214 15.07 -10.69 25.61
N ARG A 215 14.43 -10.26 26.70
CA ARG A 215 14.82 -10.57 28.09
C ARG A 215 13.63 -11.05 28.90
N LEU A 216 13.87 -11.93 29.87
CA LEU A 216 12.89 -12.16 30.94
C LEU A 216 12.88 -10.93 31.86
N ALA A 217 11.71 -10.35 32.07
CA ALA A 217 11.56 -9.13 32.86
C ALA A 217 10.31 -9.16 33.74
N TYR A 218 10.31 -8.38 34.82
CA TYR A 218 9.10 -8.00 35.53
C TYR A 218 8.55 -6.71 34.95
N GLU A 219 7.27 -6.68 34.56
CA GLU A 219 6.49 -5.46 34.35
C GLU A 219 5.87 -5.06 35.69
N LEU A 220 6.26 -3.91 36.23
CA LEU A 220 5.75 -3.33 37.47
C LEU A 220 4.83 -2.18 37.14
N ARG A 221 3.73 -2.05 37.88
CA ARG A 221 2.87 -0.87 37.85
C ARG A 221 2.95 -0.16 39.20
N LEU A 222 3.21 1.15 39.24
CA LEU A 222 3.69 1.85 40.42
C LEU A 222 3.01 3.23 40.63
N LYS A 223 2.18 3.41 41.66
CA LYS A 223 1.63 4.73 42.01
C LYS A 223 2.74 5.65 42.51
N LEU A 224 2.78 6.89 42.05
CA LEU A 224 3.60 7.97 42.62
C LEU A 224 2.76 8.87 43.57
N ALA A 225 3.43 9.75 44.32
CA ALA A 225 2.78 10.68 45.25
C ALA A 225 2.11 11.89 44.58
N ALA A 226 2.41 12.14 43.30
CA ALA A 226 1.67 12.99 42.38
C ALA A 226 0.91 12.08 41.39
N PRO A 227 -0.18 12.52 40.71
CA PRO A 227 -1.00 11.64 39.89
C PRO A 227 -0.21 10.92 38.78
N GLY A 228 -0.07 9.60 38.91
CA GLY A 228 0.54 8.70 37.93
C GLY A 228 0.77 7.29 38.48
N ARG A 229 0.66 6.26 37.62
CA ARG A 229 0.98 4.85 37.89
C ARG A 229 1.98 4.36 36.86
N TRP A 230 3.25 4.38 37.18
CA TRP A 230 4.29 4.04 36.22
C TRP A 230 4.31 2.54 35.89
N ILE A 231 4.18 2.19 34.61
CA ILE A 231 4.64 0.89 34.07
C ILE A 231 6.15 0.96 33.91
N ALA A 232 6.91 0.06 34.54
CA ALA A 232 8.34 -0.08 34.37
C ALA A 232 8.73 -1.55 34.18
N TRP A 233 9.79 -1.82 33.40
CA TRP A 233 10.29 -3.18 33.20
C TRP A 233 11.65 -3.38 33.87
N VAL A 234 11.86 -4.52 34.53
CA VAL A 234 13.11 -4.87 35.23
C VAL A 234 13.58 -6.24 34.79
N ASP A 235 14.83 -6.34 34.34
CA ASP A 235 15.49 -7.58 33.97
C ASP A 235 15.47 -8.58 35.14
N ALA A 236 14.75 -9.68 34.97
CA ALA A 236 14.48 -10.65 36.03
C ALA A 236 15.68 -11.57 36.35
N SER A 237 16.80 -11.41 35.64
CA SER A 237 18.05 -12.12 35.90
C SER A 237 19.06 -11.28 36.69
N SER A 238 19.08 -9.97 36.45
CA SER A 238 20.10 -9.04 36.98
C SER A 238 19.56 -7.95 37.93
N GLY A 239 18.26 -7.64 37.86
CA GLY A 239 17.66 -6.51 38.58
C GLY A 239 17.88 -5.15 37.93
N ALA A 240 18.45 -5.08 36.73
CA ALA A 240 18.60 -3.84 35.98
C ALA A 240 17.25 -3.36 35.41
N VAL A 241 16.93 -2.08 35.59
CA VAL A 241 15.72 -1.49 35.00
C VAL A 241 15.94 -1.29 33.48
N LEU A 242 14.93 -1.65 32.69
CA LEU A 242 14.95 -1.66 31.21
C LEU A 242 14.22 -0.46 30.59
N GLY A 243 13.33 0.21 31.34
CA GLY A 243 12.58 1.40 30.92
C GLY A 243 11.21 1.52 31.61
N GLY A 244 10.44 2.58 31.33
CA GLY A 244 9.07 2.76 31.85
C GLY A 244 8.32 4.02 31.35
N TYR A 245 7.00 4.07 31.60
CA TYR A 245 6.02 5.12 31.25
C TYR A 245 4.83 5.14 32.26
N ASN A 246 3.70 5.85 32.07
CA ASN A 246 2.64 6.14 33.09
C ASN A 246 1.19 5.63 32.71
N ASP A 247 0.35 5.09 33.64
CA ASP A 247 -0.89 4.23 33.42
C ASP A 247 -1.96 4.00 34.61
N LEU A 248 -2.61 4.97 35.32
CA LEU A 248 -3.38 4.83 36.64
C LEU A 248 -4.92 4.36 36.80
N LYS A 249 -5.67 3.78 35.84
CA LYS A 249 -7.19 3.59 35.76
C LYS A 249 -8.17 3.52 37.01
N THR A 250 -9.30 4.31 37.09
CA THR A 250 -10.58 4.05 37.90
C THR A 250 -11.89 4.84 37.51
N MET A 251 -13.12 4.32 37.82
CA MET A 251 -14.51 4.77 37.43
C MET A 251 -15.28 5.67 38.47
N GLY A 252 -16.56 6.14 38.37
CA GLY A 252 -17.75 5.91 37.49
C GLY A 252 -19.05 6.73 37.87
N PRO A 253 -20.27 6.55 37.25
CA PRO A 253 -21.32 7.63 37.13
C PRO A 253 -22.73 7.45 37.79
N GLN A 254 -23.56 8.53 37.77
CA GLN A 254 -25.03 8.56 38.02
C GLN A 254 -25.79 9.52 37.04
N ALA A 255 -27.14 9.42 36.94
CA ALA A 255 -27.97 10.00 35.86
C ALA A 255 -28.96 11.12 36.29
N LYS A 256 -29.29 12.04 35.36
CA LYS A 256 -30.23 13.18 35.48
C LYS A 256 -30.85 13.54 34.11
N ALA A 257 -31.76 14.53 34.05
CA ALA A 257 -32.53 14.89 32.84
C ALA A 257 -31.93 16.05 32.03
N ASN A 258 -32.09 16.01 30.70
CA ASN A 258 -31.47 16.96 29.76
C ASN A 258 -32.19 18.33 29.72
N VAL A 259 -31.41 19.40 29.58
CA VAL A 259 -31.85 20.80 29.42
C VAL A 259 -30.93 21.54 28.44
N SER A 260 -31.28 22.78 28.07
CA SER A 260 -30.41 23.66 27.28
C SER A 260 -29.70 24.65 28.19
N ILE A 261 -28.40 24.88 27.97
CA ILE A 261 -27.57 25.88 28.65
C ILE A 261 -26.97 26.81 27.59
N THR A 262 -26.95 28.11 27.84
CA THR A 262 -26.39 29.13 26.93
C THR A 262 -25.30 29.89 27.67
N GLY A 263 -24.20 30.21 26.99
CA GLY A 263 -23.14 31.02 27.58
C GLY A 263 -21.99 31.39 26.67
N ALA A 264 -21.09 32.22 27.17
CA ALA A 264 -19.89 32.64 26.46
C ALA A 264 -18.88 31.50 26.27
N ILE A 265 -18.10 31.55 25.20
CA ILE A 265 -16.98 30.63 24.91
C ILE A 265 -15.66 31.43 24.91
N LEU A 266 -14.53 30.72 24.79
CA LEU A 266 -13.22 31.34 24.67
C LEU A 266 -13.16 32.33 23.50
N GLU A 267 -12.59 33.51 23.76
CA GLU A 267 -12.54 34.62 22.80
C GLU A 267 -11.71 34.27 21.57
N ASN A 268 -10.64 33.48 21.79
CA ASN A 268 -9.73 33.05 20.74
C ASN A 268 -10.33 31.97 19.83
N GLU A 269 -11.44 31.31 20.18
CA GLU A 269 -12.15 30.38 19.28
C GLU A 269 -13.20 31.09 18.41
N GLY A 270 -12.94 32.36 18.04
CA GLY A 270 -13.91 33.22 17.36
C GLY A 270 -15.10 33.64 18.24
N GLY A 271 -14.86 33.86 19.55
CA GLY A 271 -15.85 33.75 20.61
C GLY A 271 -17.15 34.57 20.49
N THR A 272 -18.30 33.89 20.62
CA THR A 272 -19.66 34.43 20.81
C THR A 272 -20.50 33.46 21.66
N ASN A 273 -21.69 33.84 22.13
CA ASN A 273 -22.52 32.94 22.96
C ASN A 273 -22.90 31.64 22.22
N ALA A 274 -22.49 30.50 22.77
CA ALA A 274 -22.90 29.17 22.33
C ALA A 274 -24.08 28.64 23.15
N THR A 275 -24.76 27.62 22.62
CA THR A 275 -25.77 26.86 23.36
C THR A 275 -25.39 25.39 23.32
N VAL A 276 -25.33 24.76 24.49
CA VAL A 276 -24.96 23.36 24.69
C VAL A 276 -26.08 22.63 25.42
N THR A 277 -26.12 21.31 25.26
CA THR A 277 -26.97 20.48 26.13
C THR A 277 -26.35 20.47 27.54
N GLY A 278 -27.23 20.53 28.54
CA GLY A 278 -26.90 20.45 29.96
C GLY A 278 -27.77 19.40 30.67
N SER A 279 -27.57 19.23 31.97
CA SER A 279 -28.54 18.53 32.82
C SER A 279 -29.08 19.42 33.93
N TYR A 280 -30.36 19.27 34.27
CA TYR A 280 -30.95 19.94 35.42
C TYR A 280 -31.13 18.97 36.61
N ASP A 281 -30.52 19.34 37.72
CA ASP A 281 -30.69 18.69 39.01
C ASP A 281 -31.78 19.39 39.83
N GLY A 282 -33.02 18.93 39.62
CA GLY A 282 -34.19 19.44 40.34
C GLY A 282 -34.17 19.19 41.86
N ALA A 283 -33.25 18.37 42.40
CA ALA A 283 -33.10 18.21 43.84
C ALA A 283 -32.27 19.34 44.48
N TYR A 284 -31.44 20.04 43.69
CA TYR A 284 -30.57 21.11 44.19
C TYR A 284 -30.69 22.45 43.43
N LEU A 285 -31.62 22.54 42.46
CA LEU A 285 -31.84 23.70 41.57
C LEU A 285 -30.60 24.08 40.73
N ARG A 286 -29.86 23.09 40.22
CA ARG A 286 -28.58 23.31 39.51
C ARG A 286 -28.66 22.88 38.05
N TYR A 287 -28.09 23.68 37.17
CA TYR A 287 -27.78 23.36 35.78
C TYR A 287 -26.33 22.89 35.74
N LEU A 288 -26.07 21.70 35.20
CA LEU A 288 -24.75 21.09 35.06
C LEU A 288 -24.36 21.08 33.58
N LEU A 289 -23.10 21.39 33.27
CA LEU A 289 -22.58 21.23 31.92
C LEU A 289 -22.36 19.76 31.60
N TYR A 290 -23.26 19.25 30.76
CA TYR A 290 -23.48 17.83 30.51
C TYR A 290 -24.28 17.65 29.22
N ASN A 291 -23.70 17.02 28.20
CA ASN A 291 -24.33 16.93 26.87
C ASN A 291 -24.43 15.51 26.32
N ASP A 292 -24.64 14.52 27.19
CA ASP A 292 -24.58 13.06 26.94
C ASP A 292 -23.20 12.52 26.48
N VAL A 293 -22.46 13.33 25.72
CA VAL A 293 -21.06 13.16 25.28
C VAL A 293 -20.06 13.35 26.41
N CYS A 294 -20.09 14.51 27.08
CA CYS A 294 -19.12 14.93 28.07
C CYS A 294 -19.79 15.33 29.40
N LEU A 295 -19.04 15.23 30.50
CA LEU A 295 -19.37 15.81 31.80
C LEU A 295 -18.17 16.64 32.29
N VAL A 296 -18.38 17.94 32.50
CA VAL A 296 -17.33 18.86 32.95
C VAL A 296 -17.28 18.91 34.48
N VAL A 297 -16.07 18.88 35.03
CA VAL A 297 -15.78 19.05 36.46
C VAL A 297 -14.74 20.15 36.67
N ASN A 298 -14.86 20.86 37.79
CA ASN A 298 -13.93 21.91 38.20
C ASN A 298 -13.10 21.34 39.35
N VAL A 299 -11.88 20.89 39.10
CA VAL A 299 -10.98 20.32 40.11
C VAL A 299 -9.63 21.02 40.06
N ASP A 300 -9.52 22.04 40.89
CA ASP A 300 -8.31 22.81 41.15
C ASP A 300 -7.68 22.34 42.48
N THR A 301 -6.51 21.71 42.38
CA THR A 301 -5.77 21.17 43.53
C THR A 301 -5.12 22.22 44.45
N ALA A 302 -5.07 23.49 44.03
CA ALA A 302 -4.52 24.62 44.80
C ALA A 302 -5.59 25.42 45.55
N GLY A 303 -6.87 25.32 45.18
CA GLY A 303 -7.99 26.00 45.84
C GLY A 303 -8.08 27.50 45.54
N ALA A 304 -7.60 27.92 44.37
CA ALA A 304 -7.77 29.24 43.80
C ALA A 304 -9.21 29.49 43.30
N TYR A 305 -9.94 28.45 42.87
CA TYR A 305 -11.34 28.57 42.44
C TYR A 305 -12.38 28.31 43.55
N PRO A 306 -13.46 29.12 43.67
CA PRO A 306 -14.46 28.99 44.74
C PRO A 306 -15.28 27.68 44.73
N ASP A 307 -15.35 27.00 43.59
CA ASP A 307 -16.14 25.79 43.33
C ASP A 307 -15.28 24.56 43.00
N SER A 308 -13.98 24.60 43.33
CA SER A 308 -13.07 23.46 43.18
C SER A 308 -13.57 22.19 43.90
N GLY A 309 -13.40 21.04 43.24
CA GLY A 309 -13.83 19.73 43.70
C GLY A 309 -15.32 19.44 43.43
N THR A 310 -15.93 20.15 42.48
CA THR A 310 -17.36 20.00 42.15
C THR A 310 -17.60 19.76 40.65
N TYR A 311 -18.82 19.34 40.29
CA TYR A 311 -19.25 19.39 38.88
C TYR A 311 -19.36 20.85 38.45
N ALA A 312 -19.03 21.17 37.20
CA ALA A 312 -19.33 22.48 36.64
C ALA A 312 -20.85 22.72 36.72
N TYR A 313 -21.30 23.63 37.60
CA TYR A 313 -22.71 23.96 37.76
C TYR A 313 -22.99 25.44 38.06
N ARG A 314 -24.19 25.88 37.66
CA ARG A 314 -24.78 27.18 38.00
C ARG A 314 -26.23 27.01 38.47
N TYR A 315 -26.78 28.00 39.16
CA TYR A 315 -28.21 28.04 39.54
C TYR A 315 -29.12 28.53 38.41
N VAL A 316 -28.53 28.95 37.29
CA VAL A 316 -29.17 29.45 36.08
C VAL A 316 -28.61 28.72 34.85
N SER A 317 -29.34 28.76 33.74
CA SER A 317 -28.91 28.22 32.44
C SER A 317 -28.14 29.24 31.59
N ASP A 318 -27.69 30.34 32.19
CA ASP A 318 -27.02 31.48 31.57
C ASP A 318 -25.61 31.58 32.19
N TRP A 319 -24.57 31.38 31.37
CA TRP A 319 -23.17 31.21 31.78
C TRP A 319 -22.32 32.32 31.13
N ASP A 320 -21.51 33.04 31.90
CA ASP A 320 -20.89 34.28 31.44
C ASP A 320 -19.38 34.18 31.20
N ASP A 321 -18.69 35.33 31.10
CA ASP A 321 -17.24 35.39 30.86
C ASP A 321 -16.40 34.69 31.93
N SER A 322 -16.95 34.43 33.11
CA SER A 322 -16.29 33.66 34.18
C SER A 322 -16.32 32.14 33.99
N ASP A 323 -17.08 31.65 32.99
CA ASP A 323 -17.37 30.23 32.77
C ASP A 323 -16.91 29.70 31.38
N ARG A 324 -16.10 30.49 30.67
CA ARG A 324 -15.77 30.25 29.25
C ARG A 324 -15.02 28.93 29.00
N VAL A 325 -14.17 28.49 29.93
CA VAL A 325 -13.38 27.25 29.78
C VAL A 325 -14.30 26.03 29.85
N GLU A 326 -15.20 26.01 30.81
CA GLU A 326 -16.23 24.98 30.98
C GLU A 326 -17.14 24.91 29.74
N MET A 327 -17.59 26.07 29.25
CA MET A 327 -18.47 26.19 28.07
C MET A 327 -17.78 25.74 26.78
N SER A 328 -16.52 26.16 26.55
CA SER A 328 -15.72 25.73 25.41
C SER A 328 -15.44 24.23 25.47
N ALA A 329 -14.92 23.70 26.59
CA ALA A 329 -14.67 22.27 26.75
C ALA A 329 -15.94 21.44 26.49
N ALA A 330 -17.09 21.81 27.07
CA ALA A 330 -18.35 21.11 26.85
C ALA A 330 -18.75 21.12 25.36
N ARG A 331 -18.64 22.26 24.67
CA ARG A 331 -18.96 22.40 23.24
C ARG A 331 -18.01 21.59 22.36
N ASN A 332 -16.70 21.73 22.59
CA ASN A 332 -15.65 21.18 21.74
C ASN A 332 -15.64 19.65 21.80
N PHE A 333 -15.77 19.04 22.98
CA PHE A 333 -15.92 17.58 23.05
C PHE A 333 -17.22 17.08 22.41
N ALA A 334 -18.30 17.86 22.41
CA ALA A 334 -19.53 17.54 21.67
C ALA A 334 -19.26 17.48 20.16
N TRP A 335 -18.56 18.49 19.63
CA TRP A 335 -18.14 18.57 18.23
C TRP A 335 -17.24 17.40 17.85
N VAL A 336 -16.17 17.15 18.61
CA VAL A 336 -15.25 16.02 18.44
C VAL A 336 -15.98 14.67 18.36
N GLN A 337 -16.84 14.34 19.34
CA GLN A 337 -17.57 13.07 19.31
C GLN A 337 -18.57 13.02 18.14
N SER A 338 -19.19 14.15 17.78
CA SER A 338 -20.12 14.23 16.65
C SER A 338 -19.41 14.01 15.31
N TYR A 339 -18.16 14.46 15.15
CA TYR A 339 -17.32 14.17 13.98
C TYR A 339 -17.05 12.67 13.88
N PHE A 340 -16.50 12.04 14.92
CA PHE A 340 -16.19 10.61 14.90
C PHE A 340 -17.43 9.73 14.64
N LEU A 341 -18.59 10.13 15.15
CA LEU A 341 -19.86 9.46 14.88
C LEU A 341 -20.36 9.70 13.44
N ALA A 342 -20.26 10.92 12.92
CA ALA A 342 -20.73 11.27 11.58
C ALA A 342 -19.83 10.72 10.48
N ALA A 343 -18.54 11.02 10.52
CA ALA A 343 -17.54 10.64 9.52
C ALA A 343 -17.19 9.14 9.59
N HIS A 344 -16.98 8.61 10.79
CA HIS A 344 -16.39 7.27 10.98
C HIS A 344 -17.32 6.24 11.64
N LYS A 345 -18.58 6.61 11.91
CA LYS A 345 -19.59 5.78 12.61
C LYS A 345 -19.16 5.31 14.01
N ARG A 346 -18.12 5.93 14.58
CA ARG A 346 -17.57 5.54 15.87
C ARG A 346 -18.33 6.21 17.00
N ASN A 347 -19.04 5.41 17.79
CA ASN A 347 -19.76 5.89 18.96
C ASN A 347 -18.81 6.11 20.16
N SER A 348 -18.36 7.34 20.36
CA SER A 348 -17.34 7.73 21.34
C SER A 348 -15.93 7.18 21.06
N PHE A 349 -14.95 7.57 21.88
CA PHE A 349 -13.54 7.16 21.77
C PHE A 349 -13.35 5.64 21.86
N ASP A 350 -14.26 4.90 22.52
CA ASP A 350 -14.21 3.45 22.70
C ASP A 350 -15.09 2.64 21.72
N GLY A 351 -15.99 3.29 20.99
CA GLY A 351 -16.92 2.66 20.05
C GLY A 351 -18.21 2.11 20.67
N ILE A 352 -18.40 2.18 21.99
CA ILE A 352 -19.63 1.73 22.68
C ILE A 352 -20.43 2.86 23.33
N GLY A 353 -20.02 4.11 23.13
CA GLY A 353 -20.71 5.29 23.63
C GLY A 353 -20.38 5.64 25.08
N THR A 354 -19.19 5.29 25.58
CA THR A 354 -18.76 5.77 26.90
C THR A 354 -18.65 7.28 26.91
N ARG A 355 -19.13 7.89 27.99
CA ARG A 355 -19.09 9.34 28.20
C ARG A 355 -17.69 9.80 28.58
N LEU A 356 -17.23 10.86 27.93
CA LEU A 356 -16.01 11.56 28.30
C LEU A 356 -16.19 12.32 29.63
N TRP A 357 -15.14 12.36 30.44
CA TRP A 357 -15.04 13.34 31.52
C TRP A 357 -14.01 14.40 31.11
N ALA A 358 -14.24 15.65 31.51
CA ALA A 358 -13.28 16.73 31.32
C ALA A 358 -13.09 17.51 32.61
N ASN A 359 -11.87 17.56 33.13
CA ASN A 359 -11.49 18.46 34.22
C ASN A 359 -10.93 19.75 33.65
N VAL A 360 -11.47 20.88 34.07
CA VAL A 360 -10.95 22.22 33.71
C VAL A 360 -10.38 22.92 34.93
N HIS A 361 -9.55 23.95 34.68
CA HIS A 361 -8.82 24.72 35.69
C HIS A 361 -7.83 23.87 36.51
N ASP A 362 -7.18 22.87 35.91
CA ASP A 362 -6.17 22.08 36.63
C ASP A 362 -4.91 22.92 36.91
N ALA A 363 -4.83 23.43 38.13
CA ALA A 363 -3.67 24.17 38.63
C ALA A 363 -2.39 23.33 38.77
N ALA A 364 -2.46 21.99 38.67
CA ALA A 364 -1.29 21.14 38.65
C ALA A 364 -0.57 21.12 37.28
N THR A 365 -1.25 21.54 36.20
CA THR A 365 -0.74 21.50 34.82
C THR A 365 -0.99 22.81 34.08
N ILE A 366 -0.52 23.93 34.63
CA ILE A 366 -0.52 25.24 33.97
C ILE A 366 0.15 25.16 32.59
N ASP A 367 -0.41 25.84 31.59
CA ASP A 367 0.02 25.81 30.18
C ASP A 367 0.05 24.40 29.54
N ASN A 368 -0.74 23.44 30.02
CA ASN A 368 -0.79 22.10 29.43
C ASN A 368 -2.18 21.44 29.49
N ALA A 369 -2.44 20.52 28.57
CA ALA A 369 -3.56 19.58 28.62
C ALA A 369 -3.01 18.14 28.60
N TYR A 370 -3.84 17.16 28.98
CA TYR A 370 -3.54 15.75 28.81
C TYR A 370 -4.78 14.86 28.93
N TRP A 371 -4.87 13.85 28.08
CA TRP A 371 -5.71 12.68 28.29
C TRP A 371 -5.11 11.81 29.39
N ASP A 372 -5.74 11.81 30.55
CA ASP A 372 -5.47 10.82 31.57
C ASP A 372 -6.29 9.57 31.20
N ASP A 373 -5.60 8.63 30.55
CA ASP A 373 -6.13 7.41 29.92
C ASP A 373 -6.80 6.41 30.87
N ILE A 374 -7.09 6.88 32.07
CA ILE A 374 -7.01 6.28 33.37
C ILE A 374 -8.30 6.58 34.11
N LYS A 375 -8.47 7.85 34.47
CA LYS A 375 -9.73 8.38 34.94
C LYS A 375 -10.76 8.36 33.79
N GLY A 376 -10.31 8.10 32.55
CA GLY A 376 -11.13 8.21 31.35
C GLY A 376 -11.51 9.67 31.12
N MET A 377 -10.55 10.57 31.39
CA MET A 377 -10.80 11.99 31.58
C MET A 377 -9.70 12.82 30.94
N VAL A 378 -10.09 13.83 30.17
CA VAL A 378 -9.17 14.88 29.74
C VAL A 378 -8.98 15.87 30.87
N PHE A 379 -7.76 16.36 31.05
CA PHE A 379 -7.40 17.45 31.93
C PHE A 379 -7.00 18.66 31.10
N ILE A 380 -7.58 19.82 31.42
CA ILE A 380 -7.32 21.12 30.79
C ILE A 380 -6.75 22.03 31.87
N GLY A 381 -5.50 22.42 31.68
CA GLY A 381 -4.75 23.27 32.61
C GLY A 381 -5.30 24.69 32.73
N ALA A 382 -5.00 25.32 33.85
CA ALA A 382 -5.25 26.75 34.03
C ALA A 382 -4.27 27.61 33.19
N SER A 383 -4.76 28.73 32.67
CA SER A 383 -3.95 29.75 31.97
C SER A 383 -2.83 30.32 32.84
N SER A 384 -1.61 30.42 32.30
CA SER A 384 -0.51 31.18 32.93
C SER A 384 -0.63 32.69 32.78
N VAL A 385 -1.57 33.18 31.96
CA VAL A 385 -1.73 34.56 31.46
C VAL A 385 -0.46 35.21 30.90
N THR A 386 0.60 34.42 30.67
CA THR A 386 1.95 34.90 30.29
C THR A 386 2.57 34.15 29.13
N ASN A 387 2.18 32.89 28.88
CA ASN A 387 2.53 32.15 27.67
C ASN A 387 1.30 31.77 26.84
N MET A 388 0.25 31.27 27.52
CA MET A 388 -0.98 30.77 26.92
C MET A 388 -2.20 31.37 27.62
N SER A 389 -3.30 31.49 26.87
CA SER A 389 -4.65 31.63 27.43
C SER A 389 -5.15 30.26 27.91
N ASP A 390 -6.42 30.16 28.30
CA ASP A 390 -7.00 28.87 28.66
C ASP A 390 -6.93 27.91 27.48
N ILE A 391 -6.37 26.71 27.72
CA ILE A 391 -5.99 25.74 26.70
C ILE A 391 -7.16 24.82 26.26
N GLY A 392 -8.39 25.15 26.67
CA GLY A 392 -9.62 24.39 26.35
C GLY A 392 -10.15 24.60 24.93
N VAL A 393 -9.26 24.89 23.97
CA VAL A 393 -9.55 25.19 22.57
C VAL A 393 -9.85 23.91 21.76
N LEU A 394 -10.51 24.05 20.61
CA LEU A 394 -11.05 22.92 19.85
C LEU A 394 -10.00 21.89 19.43
N ASP A 395 -8.89 22.33 18.87
CA ASP A 395 -7.81 21.49 18.38
C ASP A 395 -7.15 20.70 19.52
N VAL A 396 -6.87 21.33 20.65
CA VAL A 396 -6.36 20.68 21.86
C VAL A 396 -7.39 19.68 22.41
N CYS A 397 -8.67 20.05 22.49
CA CYS A 397 -9.73 19.11 22.90
C CYS A 397 -9.81 17.89 21.97
N ALA A 398 -9.63 18.09 20.66
CA ALA A 398 -9.60 17.04 19.66
C ALA A 398 -8.33 16.16 19.76
N HIS A 399 -7.17 16.77 20.01
CA HIS A 399 -5.89 16.10 20.27
C HIS A 399 -5.99 15.17 21.48
N GLU A 400 -6.45 15.68 22.63
CA GLU A 400 -6.58 14.88 23.85
C GLU A 400 -7.62 13.76 23.71
N TYR A 401 -8.77 14.04 23.10
CA TYR A 401 -9.75 13.00 22.79
C TYR A 401 -9.17 11.93 21.85
N THR A 402 -8.22 12.28 20.99
CA THR A 402 -7.62 11.32 20.06
C THR A 402 -6.60 10.41 20.73
N HIS A 403 -5.93 10.83 21.81
CA HIS A 403 -5.23 9.87 22.67
C HIS A 403 -6.18 8.82 23.28
N ALA A 404 -7.41 9.22 23.63
CA ALA A 404 -8.46 8.28 24.04
C ALA A 404 -8.82 7.31 22.90
N LEU A 405 -9.01 7.81 21.67
CA LEU A 405 -9.23 6.98 20.49
C LEU A 405 -8.09 5.97 20.29
N THR A 406 -6.85 6.44 20.34
CA THR A 406 -5.64 5.62 20.17
C THR A 406 -5.58 4.49 21.20
N GLN A 407 -5.83 4.78 22.48
CA GLN A 407 -5.83 3.76 23.53
C GLN A 407 -6.84 2.63 23.26
N TYR A 408 -8.08 2.97 22.93
CA TYR A 408 -9.13 1.97 22.72
C TYR A 408 -9.07 1.29 21.34
N THR A 409 -7.99 1.52 20.56
CA THR A 409 -7.82 0.98 19.21
C THR A 409 -6.44 0.37 18.97
N ALA A 410 -5.42 1.18 18.67
CA ALA A 410 -4.06 0.75 18.38
C ALA A 410 -3.25 0.45 19.66
N ASP A 411 -3.53 1.17 20.74
CA ASP A 411 -2.81 1.06 22.03
C ASP A 411 -1.31 1.45 21.88
N LEU A 412 -1.01 2.44 21.03
CA LEU A 412 0.36 2.86 20.67
C LEU A 412 1.15 3.26 21.92
N ILE A 413 2.23 2.52 22.20
CA ILE A 413 3.13 2.79 23.33
C ILE A 413 3.71 4.20 23.19
N TYR A 414 3.55 5.00 24.24
CA TYR A 414 3.92 6.43 24.26
C TYR A 414 5.43 6.63 24.49
N MET A 415 6.24 6.13 23.56
CA MET A 415 7.71 6.17 23.59
C MET A 415 8.31 6.03 22.18
N ASP A 416 9.44 6.68 21.93
CA ASP A 416 10.20 6.68 20.67
C ASP A 416 9.29 6.91 19.43
N GLU A 417 9.51 6.18 18.33
CA GLU A 417 8.70 6.27 17.10
C GLU A 417 7.22 5.96 17.34
N CYS A 418 6.88 5.03 18.24
CA CYS A 418 5.49 4.67 18.53
C CYS A 418 4.72 5.82 19.19
N GLY A 419 5.39 6.54 20.11
CA GLY A 419 4.83 7.73 20.75
C GLY A 419 4.74 8.91 19.79
N ALA A 420 5.73 9.08 18.90
CA ALA A 420 5.69 10.11 17.86
C ALA A 420 4.53 9.93 16.86
N LEU A 421 4.15 8.68 16.56
CA LEU A 421 2.93 8.38 15.79
C LEU A 421 1.67 8.63 16.63
N ASN A 422 1.67 8.33 17.94
CA ASN A 422 0.54 8.60 18.83
C ASN A 422 0.23 10.11 18.88
N GLU A 423 1.25 10.94 19.11
CA GLU A 423 1.21 12.41 19.00
C GLU A 423 0.70 12.88 17.63
N SER A 424 1.26 12.34 16.54
CA SER A 424 0.89 12.78 15.20
C SER A 424 -0.54 12.40 14.84
N PHE A 425 -1.06 11.23 15.25
CA PHE A 425 -2.48 10.92 15.05
C PHE A 425 -3.38 11.89 15.83
N SER A 426 -2.98 12.33 17.02
CA SER A 426 -3.70 13.35 17.79
C SER A 426 -3.70 14.71 17.10
N ASP A 427 -2.55 15.18 16.57
CA ASP A 427 -2.46 16.40 15.74
C ASP A 427 -3.29 16.30 14.45
N ILE A 428 -3.26 15.14 13.78
CA ILE A 428 -4.03 14.89 12.56
C ILE A 428 -5.52 15.07 12.81
N PHE A 429 -6.07 14.43 13.86
CA PHE A 429 -7.49 14.56 14.16
C PHE A 429 -7.86 15.92 14.77
N ALA A 430 -6.91 16.63 15.39
CA ALA A 430 -7.08 18.02 15.79
C ALA A 430 -7.39 18.92 14.58
N ALA A 431 -6.45 19.04 13.64
CA ALA A 431 -6.62 19.86 12.44
C ALA A 431 -7.85 19.43 11.60
N VAL A 432 -8.07 18.12 11.43
CA VAL A 432 -9.25 17.60 10.71
C VAL A 432 -10.58 18.03 11.35
N ILE A 433 -10.66 18.04 12.69
CA ILE A 433 -11.88 18.41 13.41
C ILE A 433 -12.08 19.92 13.40
N GLU A 434 -11.02 20.72 13.44
CA GLU A 434 -11.14 22.15 13.16
C GLU A 434 -11.70 22.41 11.77
N PHE A 435 -11.15 21.80 10.72
CA PHE A 435 -11.66 21.96 9.34
C PHE A 435 -13.11 21.50 9.18
N ALA A 436 -13.63 20.66 10.08
CA ALA A 436 -15.02 20.22 10.07
C ALA A 436 -15.99 21.21 10.76
N PHE A 437 -15.53 22.09 11.67
CA PHE A 437 -16.39 22.95 12.50
C PHE A 437 -16.06 24.44 12.50
N GLN A 438 -14.87 24.85 12.10
CA GLN A 438 -14.45 26.24 11.96
C GLN A 438 -14.35 26.65 10.47
N PRO A 439 -14.39 27.95 10.14
CA PRO A 439 -14.11 28.42 8.79
C PRO A 439 -12.68 28.08 8.34
N ASP A 440 -12.50 27.73 7.06
CA ASP A 440 -11.18 27.42 6.48
C ASP A 440 -10.24 28.65 6.46
N GLY A 441 -9.21 28.59 7.29
CA GLY A 441 -8.16 29.59 7.46
C GLY A 441 -6.87 29.32 6.66
N ARG A 442 -6.76 28.25 5.84
CA ARG A 442 -5.51 27.85 5.15
C ARG A 442 -4.84 28.97 4.34
N HIS A 443 -5.65 29.91 3.85
CA HIS A 443 -5.23 31.07 3.07
C HIS A 443 -4.55 32.18 3.90
N LEU A 444 -4.59 32.11 5.23
CA LEU A 444 -4.03 33.08 6.18
C LEU A 444 -2.61 32.71 6.64
N TYR A 445 -2.21 31.44 6.50
CA TYR A 445 -0.88 30.93 6.86
C TYR A 445 0.26 31.82 6.32
N PRO A 446 1.30 32.15 7.14
CA PRO A 446 1.62 31.61 8.46
C PRO A 446 1.02 32.42 9.63
N PHE A 447 -0.05 33.18 9.41
CA PHE A 447 -0.74 33.92 10.47
C PHE A 447 -1.99 33.17 10.88
N LYS A 448 -2.14 32.90 12.18
CA LYS A 448 -3.41 32.43 12.75
C LYS A 448 -4.46 33.54 12.72
N LEU A 449 -5.73 33.15 12.67
CA LEU A 449 -6.86 33.99 13.00
C LEU A 449 -7.74 33.21 13.99
N PRO A 450 -7.96 33.73 15.22
CA PRO A 450 -8.87 33.17 16.21
C PRO A 450 -10.12 32.46 15.66
N GLY A 451 -10.23 31.15 15.89
CA GLY A 451 -11.36 30.33 15.48
C GLY A 451 -11.50 30.13 13.96
N THR A 452 -10.38 30.02 13.23
CA THR A 452 -10.36 29.49 11.86
C THR A 452 -9.38 28.33 11.72
N ALA A 453 -9.84 27.24 11.11
CA ALA A 453 -9.07 26.02 10.96
C ALA A 453 -7.84 26.24 10.06
N ASP A 454 -6.66 25.84 10.52
CA ASP A 454 -5.46 25.86 9.69
C ASP A 454 -4.58 24.59 9.86
N TRP A 455 -3.26 24.71 9.75
CA TRP A 455 -2.31 23.58 9.84
C TRP A 455 -1.34 23.73 11.02
N LEU A 456 -1.64 24.65 11.91
CA LEU A 456 -0.99 24.84 13.19
C LEU A 456 -1.67 23.96 14.25
N ILE A 457 -1.07 23.89 15.44
CA ILE A 457 -1.66 23.24 16.62
C ILE A 457 -1.43 24.14 17.84
N GLY A 458 -2.47 24.34 18.63
CA GLY A 458 -2.53 25.15 19.85
C GLY A 458 -2.49 26.66 19.62
N GLU A 459 -2.56 27.13 18.38
CA GLU A 459 -2.50 28.53 17.99
C GLU A 459 -3.58 29.39 18.67
N ASP A 460 -4.82 28.95 18.78
CA ASP A 460 -5.89 29.65 19.50
C ASP A 460 -5.59 29.80 21.00
N ALA A 461 -4.73 28.95 21.59
CA ALA A 461 -4.29 29.07 22.98
C ALA A 461 -3.02 29.92 23.18
N MET A 462 -2.21 30.18 22.15
CA MET A 462 -0.92 30.89 22.31
C MET A 462 -1.07 32.42 22.41
N LEU A 463 -0.53 33.06 23.45
CA LEU A 463 -0.55 34.52 23.60
C LEU A 463 0.56 35.25 22.84
N HIS A 464 1.73 34.62 22.67
CA HIS A 464 2.97 35.29 22.25
C HIS A 464 3.71 34.62 21.07
N SER A 465 3.23 33.49 20.59
CA SER A 465 3.67 32.85 19.34
C SER A 465 2.48 32.58 18.43
N THR A 466 2.78 32.14 17.20
CA THR A 466 1.74 31.62 16.32
C THR A 466 1.17 30.34 16.92
N ALA A 467 1.97 29.28 17.10
CA ALA A 467 1.50 27.95 17.51
C ALA A 467 2.45 27.22 18.48
N LEU A 468 2.05 26.01 18.89
CA LEU A 468 2.90 24.98 19.51
C LEU A 468 3.60 24.10 18.48
N ARG A 469 2.88 23.67 17.43
CA ARG A 469 3.38 22.84 16.32
C ARG A 469 2.86 23.39 14.98
N ASP A 470 3.51 22.98 13.89
CA ASP A 470 3.16 23.39 12.52
C ASP A 470 3.23 22.15 11.63
N MET A 471 2.07 21.60 11.25
CA MET A 471 1.99 20.40 10.41
C MET A 471 2.47 20.67 8.98
N ARG A 472 2.27 21.89 8.48
CA ARG A 472 2.65 22.30 7.12
C ARG A 472 4.14 22.57 6.98
N SER A 473 4.78 23.05 8.04
CA SER A 473 6.21 23.37 8.05
C SER A 473 6.85 23.10 9.43
N PRO A 474 7.01 21.82 9.84
CA PRO A 474 7.47 21.47 11.19
C PRO A 474 8.85 22.05 11.56
N ALA A 475 9.68 22.34 10.57
CA ALA A 475 11.01 22.91 10.74
C ALA A 475 11.04 24.46 10.86
N SER A 476 9.89 25.13 10.79
CA SER A 476 9.74 26.60 10.71
C SER A 476 9.97 27.31 12.05
N GLU A 477 10.93 28.25 12.07
CA GLU A 477 11.14 29.18 13.20
C GLU A 477 10.12 30.33 13.22
N ARG A 478 9.21 30.40 12.25
CA ARG A 478 8.30 31.54 12.04
C ARG A 478 6.92 31.34 12.67
N THR A 479 6.59 30.09 12.99
CA THR A 479 5.27 29.63 13.45
C THR A 479 5.33 29.01 14.85
N LEU A 480 6.52 28.61 15.32
CA LEU A 480 6.73 27.98 16.62
C LEU A 480 7.22 28.99 17.67
N ASN A 481 6.96 28.71 18.94
CA ASN A 481 7.71 29.33 20.04
C ASN A 481 9.07 28.62 20.25
N ALA A 482 9.70 28.83 21.40
CA ALA A 482 11.00 28.24 21.73
C ALA A 482 10.98 26.71 22.00
N PHE A 483 9.83 26.03 21.88
CA PHE A 483 9.75 24.56 21.93
C PHE A 483 10.15 23.94 20.58
N ASP A 484 11.45 24.03 20.29
CA ASP A 484 12.23 23.30 19.27
C ASP A 484 11.52 22.81 17.99
N ARG A 485 11.97 23.37 16.86
CA ARG A 485 11.71 22.94 15.48
C ARG A 485 11.72 21.41 15.33
N GLN A 486 10.70 20.88 14.67
CA GLN A 486 10.49 19.45 14.46
C GLN A 486 11.09 18.97 13.12
N PRO A 487 11.52 17.70 12.99
CA PRO A 487 11.83 17.09 11.71
C PRO A 487 10.58 16.91 10.85
N SER A 488 10.67 17.30 9.57
CA SER A 488 9.71 16.98 8.51
C SER A 488 10.09 15.74 7.69
N ARG A 489 11.23 15.10 8.03
CA ARG A 489 11.78 13.91 7.33
C ARG A 489 12.30 12.88 8.34
N TYR A 490 11.99 11.60 8.10
CA TYR A 490 12.51 10.48 8.88
C TYR A 490 14.03 10.44 8.87
N ARG A 491 14.64 10.51 10.07
CA ARG A 491 16.10 10.65 10.27
C ARG A 491 16.74 11.83 9.52
N GLY A 492 15.95 12.86 9.24
CA GLY A 492 16.38 14.10 8.61
C GLY A 492 17.10 15.08 9.56
N THR A 493 17.34 16.29 9.07
CA THR A 493 18.18 17.33 9.70
C THR A 493 17.87 17.63 11.19
N LEU A 494 16.59 17.53 11.61
CA LEU A 494 16.15 17.85 12.97
C LEU A 494 15.74 16.61 13.81
N TRP A 495 16.08 15.41 13.37
CA TRP A 495 15.63 14.16 14.00
C TRP A 495 16.12 13.99 15.45
N HIS A 496 15.21 13.72 16.37
CA HIS A 496 15.55 13.54 17.79
C HIS A 496 16.01 12.11 18.10
N THR A 497 17.08 11.98 18.90
CA THR A 497 17.71 10.70 19.28
C THR A 497 18.02 10.58 20.78
N GLY A 498 17.59 11.56 21.60
CA GLY A 498 17.75 11.55 23.04
C GLY A 498 16.70 10.70 23.76
N SER A 499 16.80 10.65 25.08
CA SER A 499 15.82 9.98 25.98
C SER A 499 14.78 10.92 26.57
N ASP A 500 14.98 12.23 26.42
CA ASP A 500 14.03 13.25 26.87
C ASP A 500 12.74 13.16 26.05
N ASP A 501 11.63 13.73 26.56
CA ASP A 501 10.36 13.73 25.84
C ASP A 501 9.92 12.31 25.39
N ASN A 502 10.08 11.32 26.27
CA ASN A 502 9.84 9.90 26.01
C ASN A 502 10.56 9.33 24.75
N GLY A 503 11.68 9.92 24.33
CA GLY A 503 12.35 9.60 23.06
C GLY A 503 12.03 10.59 21.93
N GLY A 504 11.60 11.80 22.27
CA GLY A 504 11.22 12.85 21.33
C GLY A 504 9.84 12.64 20.68
N VAL A 505 8.82 12.22 21.45
CA VAL A 505 7.49 11.94 20.91
C VAL A 505 6.83 13.19 20.31
N HIS A 506 6.83 14.31 21.04
CA HIS A 506 6.31 15.60 20.56
C HIS A 506 7.23 16.25 19.51
N ARG A 507 8.45 15.73 19.31
CA ARG A 507 9.41 16.23 18.32
C ARG A 507 9.25 15.51 16.99
N ASN A 508 9.44 14.18 17.00
CA ASN A 508 9.49 13.37 15.80
C ASN A 508 8.11 13.27 15.10
N SER A 509 7.00 13.54 15.81
CA SER A 509 5.63 13.60 15.27
C SER A 509 5.51 14.48 14.02
N GLY A 510 6.32 15.55 13.92
CA GLY A 510 6.42 16.43 12.75
C GLY A 510 6.58 15.70 11.40
N VAL A 511 7.19 14.50 11.37
CA VAL A 511 7.36 13.71 10.15
C VAL A 511 6.01 13.20 9.61
N GLN A 512 5.14 12.68 10.49
CA GLN A 512 3.82 12.20 10.06
C GLN A 512 2.83 13.38 9.93
N ASN A 513 3.00 14.46 10.69
CA ASN A 513 2.22 15.69 10.51
C ASN A 513 2.42 16.28 9.10
N PHE A 514 3.67 16.38 8.65
CA PHE A 514 3.98 16.86 7.30
C PHE A 514 3.47 15.92 6.20
N PHE A 515 3.63 14.60 6.40
CA PHE A 515 3.01 13.59 5.54
C PHE A 515 1.50 13.80 5.38
N PHE A 516 0.78 14.08 6.48
CA PHE A 516 -0.67 14.22 6.43
C PHE A 516 -1.13 15.53 5.77
N TYR A 517 -0.40 16.63 6.00
CA TYR A 517 -0.57 17.88 5.24
C TYR A 517 -0.43 17.62 3.73
N LEU A 518 0.65 16.96 3.31
CA LEU A 518 0.90 16.63 1.90
C LEU A 518 -0.19 15.73 1.31
N LEU A 519 -0.63 14.70 2.04
CA LEU A 519 -1.70 13.80 1.60
C LEU A 519 -3.04 14.51 1.47
N SER A 520 -3.33 15.47 2.35
CA SER A 520 -4.61 16.18 2.40
C SER A 520 -4.73 17.24 1.30
N ASP A 521 -3.79 18.19 1.27
CA ASP A 521 -3.88 19.39 0.41
C ASP A 521 -3.15 19.20 -0.93
N GLY A 522 -2.14 18.33 -0.96
CA GLY A 522 -1.20 18.24 -2.07
C GLY A 522 -0.22 19.40 -2.10
N ALA A 523 1.03 19.11 -2.47
CA ALA A 523 2.03 20.14 -2.72
C ALA A 523 3.18 19.58 -3.57
N ALA A 524 3.92 20.48 -4.22
CA ALA A 524 5.22 20.18 -4.80
C ALA A 524 6.28 21.09 -4.17
N GLY A 525 7.51 20.59 -4.05
CA GLY A 525 8.60 21.31 -3.41
C GLY A 525 9.82 20.44 -3.11
N VAL A 526 10.64 20.87 -2.16
CA VAL A 526 11.80 20.13 -1.67
C VAL A 526 11.75 20.05 -0.14
N ASN A 527 11.71 18.83 0.40
CA ASN A 527 11.74 18.56 1.84
C ASN A 527 13.06 17.90 2.23
N ASP A 528 13.90 18.62 2.98
CA ASP A 528 15.17 18.13 3.52
C ASP A 528 16.03 17.37 2.46
N GLY A 529 16.09 17.93 1.26
CA GLY A 529 16.83 17.40 0.10
C GLY A 529 16.07 16.43 -0.82
N ILE A 530 14.83 16.05 -0.52
CA ILE A 530 13.97 15.26 -1.42
C ILE A 530 13.03 16.20 -2.19
N SER A 531 13.14 16.23 -3.51
CA SER A 531 12.12 16.80 -4.39
C SER A 531 10.86 15.94 -4.35
N TYR A 532 9.68 16.56 -4.30
CA TYR A 532 8.40 15.84 -4.29
C TYR A 532 7.31 16.60 -5.04
N ALA A 533 6.33 15.86 -5.56
CA ALA A 533 5.05 16.35 -6.03
C ALA A 533 3.96 15.36 -5.59
N VAL A 534 3.14 15.75 -4.62
CA VAL A 534 2.10 14.90 -4.04
C VAL A 534 0.73 15.41 -4.51
N PRO A 535 -0.05 14.60 -5.25
CA PRO A 535 -1.46 14.90 -5.53
C PRO A 535 -2.28 14.63 -4.26
N GLY A 536 -2.81 15.70 -3.66
CA GLY A 536 -3.65 15.62 -2.47
C GLY A 536 -4.98 14.91 -2.76
N ILE A 537 -5.43 14.07 -1.82
CA ILE A 537 -6.71 13.35 -1.94
C ILE A 537 -7.88 14.10 -1.29
N GLY A 538 -7.64 15.26 -0.69
CA GLY A 538 -8.61 16.02 0.10
C GLY A 538 -8.68 15.52 1.54
N ILE A 539 -8.88 16.45 2.48
CA ILE A 539 -8.77 16.18 3.92
C ILE A 539 -9.75 15.12 4.43
N ASP A 540 -10.99 15.06 3.93
CA ASP A 540 -11.97 14.05 4.34
C ASP A 540 -11.52 12.62 3.98
N ASN A 541 -10.95 12.45 2.78
CA ASN A 541 -10.43 11.17 2.33
C ASN A 541 -9.15 10.80 3.09
N ALA A 542 -8.26 11.77 3.31
CA ALA A 542 -7.06 11.58 4.13
C ALA A 542 -7.42 11.17 5.58
N ALA A 543 -8.43 11.80 6.18
CA ALA A 543 -8.93 11.45 7.51
C ALA A 543 -9.57 10.06 7.56
N ALA A 544 -10.30 9.64 6.52
CA ALA A 544 -10.80 8.26 6.41
C ALA A 544 -9.66 7.23 6.38
N VAL A 545 -8.59 7.49 5.62
CA VAL A 545 -7.38 6.65 5.61
C VAL A 545 -6.67 6.69 6.97
N ALA A 546 -6.55 7.86 7.61
CA ALA A 546 -5.96 8.01 8.95
C ALA A 546 -6.69 7.15 9.99
N PHE A 547 -8.03 7.26 10.01
CA PHE A 547 -8.88 6.53 10.94
C PHE A 547 -8.76 5.02 10.75
N ARG A 548 -8.80 4.55 9.49
CA ARG A 548 -8.62 3.13 9.19
C ARG A 548 -7.22 2.63 9.56
N THR A 549 -6.19 3.42 9.31
CA THR A 549 -4.80 3.10 9.66
C THR A 549 -4.66 2.89 11.16
N LEU A 550 -5.03 3.90 11.97
CA LEU A 550 -4.97 3.84 13.43
C LEU A 550 -5.81 2.68 13.97
N THR A 551 -7.08 2.58 13.54
CA THR A 551 -8.02 1.66 14.21
C THR A 551 -7.88 0.20 13.81
N ARG A 552 -7.47 -0.09 12.57
CA ARG A 552 -7.45 -1.46 12.01
C ARG A 552 -6.05 -2.02 11.79
N TYR A 553 -5.04 -1.19 11.50
CA TYR A 553 -3.70 -1.65 11.10
C TYR A 553 -2.59 -1.40 12.12
N CYS A 554 -2.66 -0.31 12.90
CA CYS A 554 -1.69 -0.04 13.96
C CYS A 554 -1.81 -1.02 15.14
N THR A 555 -0.67 -1.37 15.71
CA THR A 555 -0.51 -2.19 16.94
C THR A 555 0.19 -1.36 18.01
N GLU A 556 0.27 -1.89 19.24
CA GLU A 556 0.96 -1.21 20.35
C GLU A 556 2.40 -0.79 20.05
N TYR A 557 3.04 -1.45 19.07
CA TYR A 557 4.44 -1.23 18.70
C TYR A 557 4.64 -1.07 17.18
N THR A 558 3.77 -0.27 16.55
CA THR A 558 3.97 0.25 15.19
C THR A 558 5.02 1.36 15.20
N ASP A 559 6.07 1.20 14.40
CA ASP A 559 7.10 2.22 14.11
C ASP A 559 6.83 2.91 12.76
N TYR A 560 7.65 3.88 12.34
CA TYR A 560 7.39 4.63 11.09
C TYR A 560 7.39 3.76 9.82
N ARG A 561 8.16 2.66 9.81
CA ARG A 561 8.19 1.71 8.69
C ARG A 561 6.92 0.86 8.67
N LEU A 562 6.46 0.39 9.83
CA LEU A 562 5.17 -0.30 9.96
C LEU A 562 3.99 0.65 9.66
N ALA A 563 4.10 1.93 9.99
CA ALA A 563 3.10 2.95 9.66
C ALA A 563 2.95 3.12 8.14
N PHE A 564 4.04 3.22 7.38
CA PHE A 564 4.01 3.26 5.91
C PHE A 564 3.17 2.11 5.30
N TYR A 565 3.41 0.86 5.73
CA TYR A 565 2.63 -0.29 5.25
C TYR A 565 1.17 -0.25 5.73
N ALA A 566 0.91 0.23 6.95
CA ALA A 566 -0.43 0.38 7.51
C ALA A 566 -1.25 1.42 6.73
N TRP A 567 -0.69 2.59 6.46
CA TRP A 567 -1.29 3.66 5.65
C TRP A 567 -1.58 3.18 4.22
N SER A 568 -0.63 2.50 3.57
CA SER A 568 -0.82 1.96 2.22
C SER A 568 -1.90 0.86 2.17
N SER A 569 -2.00 0.03 3.22
CA SER A 569 -3.03 -1.01 3.33
C SER A 569 -4.42 -0.40 3.54
N ALA A 570 -4.52 0.57 4.46
CA ALA A 570 -5.75 1.32 4.73
C ALA A 570 -6.25 2.09 3.51
N ALA A 571 -5.36 2.75 2.76
CA ALA A 571 -5.71 3.42 1.52
C ALA A 571 -6.25 2.43 0.49
N GLN A 572 -5.54 1.32 0.24
CA GLN A 572 -5.94 0.33 -0.76
C GLN A 572 -7.27 -0.39 -0.42
N ASP A 573 -7.62 -0.55 0.85
CA ASP A 573 -8.95 -1.07 1.25
C ASP A 573 -10.09 -0.09 0.95
N LEU A 574 -9.84 1.22 1.08
CA LEU A 574 -10.85 2.27 0.90
C LEU A 574 -11.00 2.67 -0.56
N ASN A 575 -9.87 2.89 -1.25
CA ASN A 575 -9.79 3.20 -2.67
C ASN A 575 -8.35 2.93 -3.18
N THR A 576 -8.21 1.98 -4.10
CA THR A 576 -6.91 1.61 -4.69
C THR A 576 -6.15 2.79 -5.30
N ALA A 577 -6.86 3.80 -5.83
CA ALA A 577 -6.25 4.99 -6.41
C ALA A 577 -5.59 5.93 -5.39
N TRP A 578 -5.94 5.87 -4.10
CA TRP A 578 -5.33 6.71 -3.06
C TRP A 578 -3.98 6.18 -2.54
N LYS A 579 -3.66 4.91 -2.83
CA LYS A 579 -2.41 4.27 -2.40
C LYS A 579 -1.17 5.04 -2.90
N SER A 580 -1.18 5.49 -4.15
CA SER A 580 -0.05 6.23 -4.74
C SER A 580 0.18 7.58 -4.07
N SER A 581 -0.87 8.36 -3.78
CA SER A 581 -0.77 9.61 -3.01
C SER A 581 -0.18 9.39 -1.61
N VAL A 582 -0.58 8.31 -0.93
CA VAL A 582 -0.02 7.92 0.37
C VAL A 582 1.47 7.58 0.26
N GLU A 583 1.86 6.79 -0.74
CA GLU A 583 3.26 6.38 -0.91
C GLU A 583 4.15 7.56 -1.34
N MET A 584 3.66 8.47 -2.20
CA MET A 584 4.34 9.72 -2.56
C MET A 584 4.50 10.67 -1.37
N ALA A 585 3.47 10.83 -0.53
CA ALA A 585 3.55 11.66 0.68
C ALA A 585 4.56 11.10 1.70
N TRP A 586 4.59 9.78 1.90
CA TRP A 586 5.59 9.16 2.79
C TRP A 586 7.01 9.25 2.20
N TYR A 587 7.16 9.10 0.88
CA TYR A 587 8.44 9.31 0.19
C TYR A 587 8.98 10.73 0.38
N ALA A 588 8.13 11.75 0.23
CA ALA A 588 8.49 13.14 0.54
C ALA A 588 8.99 13.33 1.98
N CYS A 589 8.51 12.49 2.92
CA CYS A 589 8.95 12.46 4.32
C CYS A 589 10.14 11.50 4.58
N GLY A 590 10.78 10.97 3.54
CA GLY A 590 11.95 10.10 3.62
C GLY A 590 11.67 8.61 3.81
N ILE A 591 10.42 8.16 3.61
CA ILE A 591 10.01 6.75 3.75
C ILE A 591 9.30 6.28 2.48
N GLY A 592 10.08 5.86 1.48
CA GLY A 592 9.55 5.14 0.31
C GLY A 592 9.56 3.62 0.49
N PRO A 593 9.18 2.86 -0.56
CA PRO A 593 9.53 1.45 -0.71
C PRO A 593 11.03 1.19 -0.47
N GLU A 594 11.41 -0.06 -0.21
CA GLU A 594 12.81 -0.46 0.06
C GLU A 594 13.71 -0.21 -1.18
N GLY A 595 14.32 0.99 -1.29
CA GLY A 595 15.23 1.32 -2.40
C GLY A 595 15.56 2.80 -2.55
N GLY A 596 14.57 3.69 -2.50
CA GLY A 596 14.77 5.15 -2.48
C GLY A 596 15.20 5.81 -3.80
N GLY A 597 14.75 5.28 -4.95
CA GLY A 597 14.81 5.97 -6.25
C GLY A 597 13.51 6.67 -6.62
N ASP A 598 13.43 7.20 -7.85
CA ASP A 598 12.20 7.75 -8.43
C ASP A 598 11.02 6.75 -8.32
N VAL A 599 9.81 7.31 -8.20
CA VAL A 599 8.56 6.56 -7.98
C VAL A 599 8.00 6.03 -9.30
N TRP A 600 8.45 6.53 -10.46
CA TRP A 600 8.04 6.04 -11.78
C TRP A 600 9.12 5.17 -12.45
N ASP A 601 10.35 5.66 -12.66
CA ASP A 601 11.53 4.81 -12.95
C ASP A 601 12.89 5.52 -12.73
N PRO A 602 13.75 5.11 -11.78
CA PRO A 602 15.10 5.67 -11.61
C PRO A 602 16.12 5.31 -12.70
N ALA A 603 15.74 4.60 -13.77
CA ALA A 603 16.65 4.10 -14.81
C ALA A 603 16.73 4.95 -16.10
N ASP A 604 15.80 5.86 -16.35
CA ASP A 604 15.57 6.42 -17.70
C ASP A 604 16.48 7.60 -18.09
N ASN A 605 17.47 7.96 -17.27
CA ASN A 605 18.44 9.04 -17.52
C ASN A 605 19.34 8.85 -18.77
N THR A 606 19.15 7.75 -19.50
CA THR A 606 19.85 7.41 -20.75
C THR A 606 18.87 6.78 -21.76
N ALA A 607 19.10 6.99 -23.06
CA ALA A 607 18.23 6.46 -24.13
C ALA A 607 17.97 4.93 -24.07
N PRO A 608 18.92 4.07 -23.63
CA PRO A 608 18.64 2.64 -23.41
C PRO A 608 17.71 2.32 -22.22
N GLY A 609 17.44 3.29 -21.35
CA GLY A 609 16.46 3.19 -20.25
C GLY A 609 15.13 3.91 -20.55
N ALA A 610 14.90 4.35 -21.79
CA ALA A 610 13.77 5.20 -22.14
C ALA A 610 12.40 4.60 -21.81
N THR A 611 11.55 5.41 -21.17
CA THR A 611 10.15 5.11 -20.83
C THR A 611 9.29 4.98 -22.10
N ALA A 612 8.73 3.80 -22.38
CA ALA A 612 7.90 3.59 -23.56
C ALA A 612 6.55 4.34 -23.47
N ILE A 613 6.16 5.04 -24.54
CA ILE A 613 4.87 5.75 -24.67
C ILE A 613 4.12 5.30 -25.93
N GLN A 614 2.78 5.26 -25.85
CA GLN A 614 1.94 4.61 -26.85
C GLN A 614 1.71 5.43 -28.14
N THR A 615 1.57 4.72 -29.26
CA THR A 615 1.29 5.29 -30.58
C THR A 615 -0.20 5.23 -30.87
N VAL A 616 -0.94 6.29 -30.52
CA VAL A 616 -2.42 6.33 -30.61
C VAL A 616 -2.93 7.58 -31.32
N ASN A 617 -4.05 7.45 -32.04
CA ASN A 617 -4.67 8.58 -32.77
C ASN A 617 -5.50 9.53 -31.88
N SER A 618 -5.68 9.19 -30.59
CA SER A 618 -6.29 10.04 -29.58
C SER A 618 -5.23 10.78 -28.76
N GLU A 619 -5.58 11.93 -28.18
CA GLU A 619 -4.68 12.69 -27.32
C GLU A 619 -4.47 11.99 -25.97
N ARG A 620 -3.21 11.77 -25.60
CA ARG A 620 -2.76 11.18 -24.32
C ARG A 620 -1.86 12.13 -23.56
N ILE A 621 -1.69 11.87 -22.26
CA ILE A 621 -0.79 12.61 -21.36
C ILE A 621 0.03 11.64 -20.49
N HIS A 622 1.24 12.04 -20.10
CA HIS A 622 2.18 11.26 -19.29
C HIS A 622 2.96 12.20 -18.33
N GLY A 623 3.03 11.86 -17.05
CA GLY A 623 3.62 12.69 -15.99
C GLY A 623 2.67 12.96 -14.81
N PRO A 624 3.00 13.88 -13.90
CA PRO A 624 4.09 14.88 -13.99
C PRO A 624 5.49 14.31 -13.75
N HIS A 625 6.48 14.86 -14.47
CA HIS A 625 7.91 14.54 -14.38
C HIS A 625 8.72 15.69 -13.79
N SER A 626 9.82 15.42 -13.07
CA SER A 626 10.55 16.41 -12.25
C SER A 626 12.09 16.29 -12.35
N LEU A 627 12.65 16.96 -13.35
CA LEU A 627 14.08 17.02 -13.62
C LEU A 627 14.82 17.92 -12.61
N SER A 628 15.88 17.41 -11.97
CA SER A 628 16.64 18.05 -10.90
C SER A 628 18.14 17.66 -10.86
N GLY A 629 18.88 18.10 -9.83
CA GLY A 629 20.33 17.86 -9.74
C GLY A 629 20.76 16.38 -9.55
N GLY A 630 19.84 15.48 -9.23
CA GLY A 630 20.08 14.03 -9.17
C GLY A 630 19.54 13.25 -10.37
N ASP A 631 18.79 13.91 -11.24
CA ASP A 631 17.94 13.30 -12.26
C ASP A 631 17.75 14.32 -13.40
N THR A 632 18.51 14.19 -14.48
CA THR A 632 18.78 15.34 -15.39
C THR A 632 18.20 15.20 -16.79
N ARG A 633 17.60 14.05 -17.09
CA ARG A 633 17.08 13.67 -18.41
C ARG A 633 15.99 12.63 -18.23
N ASP A 634 14.86 12.85 -18.88
CA ASP A 634 13.83 11.82 -19.06
C ASP A 634 13.90 11.40 -20.53
N TRP A 635 13.98 10.10 -20.79
CA TRP A 635 13.94 9.58 -22.16
C TRP A 635 12.63 8.84 -22.37
N PHE A 636 11.99 9.03 -23.53
CA PHE A 636 10.82 8.26 -23.94
C PHE A 636 11.07 7.53 -25.25
N ALA A 637 10.50 6.34 -25.40
CA ALA A 637 10.55 5.57 -26.64
C ALA A 637 9.13 5.46 -27.24
N VAL A 638 8.98 5.69 -28.55
CA VAL A 638 7.70 5.67 -29.24
C VAL A 638 7.84 5.10 -30.66
N TYR A 639 6.98 4.17 -31.05
CA TYR A 639 7.04 3.51 -32.36
C TYR A 639 6.20 4.29 -33.39
N LEU A 640 6.83 4.89 -34.41
CA LEU A 640 6.13 5.76 -35.38
C LEU A 640 6.02 5.06 -36.74
N TYR A 641 4.83 5.04 -37.33
CA TYR A 641 4.58 4.42 -38.63
C TYR A 641 4.92 5.36 -39.79
N SER A 642 5.64 4.85 -40.80
CA SER A 642 6.03 5.60 -42.00
C SER A 642 4.86 6.36 -42.63
N GLY A 643 5.04 7.67 -42.86
CA GLY A 643 4.03 8.52 -43.50
C GLY A 643 2.84 8.96 -42.64
N ALA A 644 2.68 8.45 -41.41
CA ALA A 644 1.72 8.98 -40.44
C ALA A 644 2.31 10.17 -39.66
N SER A 645 1.50 11.18 -39.35
CA SER A 645 1.99 12.36 -38.62
C SER A 645 1.70 12.27 -37.12
N TYR A 646 2.68 12.65 -36.30
CA TYR A 646 2.63 12.56 -34.84
C TYR A 646 3.01 13.88 -34.18
N ASN A 647 2.47 14.14 -32.99
CA ASN A 647 2.67 15.36 -32.23
C ASN A 647 3.02 15.03 -30.77
N PHE A 648 3.99 15.76 -30.19
CA PHE A 648 4.45 15.66 -28.81
C PHE A 648 4.58 17.07 -28.21
N ASN A 649 3.85 17.38 -27.16
CA ASN A 649 3.87 18.69 -26.49
C ASN A 649 4.20 18.54 -25.02
N SER A 650 4.74 19.59 -24.40
CA SER A 650 4.78 19.71 -22.94
C SER A 650 3.69 20.68 -22.46
N ILE A 651 2.99 20.31 -21.38
CA ILE A 651 1.92 21.10 -20.78
C ILE A 651 2.06 21.19 -19.25
N GLY A 652 1.44 22.20 -18.64
CA GLY A 652 1.28 22.32 -17.18
C GLY A 652 2.55 22.56 -16.35
N GLY A 653 3.69 22.83 -17.00
CA GLY A 653 5.02 22.80 -16.40
C GLY A 653 5.65 24.14 -16.03
N ALA A 654 6.90 24.08 -15.57
CA ALA A 654 7.79 25.22 -15.30
C ALA A 654 9.26 24.81 -15.44
N GLY A 655 10.13 25.69 -15.95
CA GLY A 655 11.59 25.47 -15.97
C GLY A 655 12.24 25.25 -17.34
N ASP A 656 11.57 25.61 -18.43
CA ASP A 656 12.11 25.59 -19.80
C ASP A 656 12.60 24.19 -20.25
N PRO A 657 11.71 23.17 -20.27
CA PRO A 657 12.01 21.87 -20.85
C PRO A 657 12.13 21.95 -22.38
N VAL A 658 13.15 21.30 -22.93
CA VAL A 658 13.38 21.18 -24.39
C VAL A 658 13.25 19.72 -24.83
N ALA A 659 12.82 19.51 -26.07
CA ALA A 659 12.58 18.19 -26.65
C ALA A 659 13.49 17.89 -27.85
N GLU A 660 14.11 16.71 -27.85
CA GLU A 660 15.01 16.22 -28.89
C GLU A 660 14.54 14.81 -29.31
N LEU A 661 14.20 14.59 -30.58
CA LEU A 661 13.74 13.30 -31.09
C LEU A 661 14.83 12.66 -31.96
N TYR A 662 15.20 11.44 -31.63
CA TYR A 662 16.21 10.62 -32.31
C TYR A 662 15.56 9.42 -32.98
N ASP A 663 16.15 8.89 -34.04
CA ASP A 663 15.71 7.65 -34.71
C ASP A 663 16.42 6.38 -34.20
N SER A 664 17.19 6.49 -33.11
CA SER A 664 17.95 5.39 -32.54
C SER A 664 18.16 5.55 -31.02
N ALA A 665 18.26 4.43 -30.32
CA ALA A 665 18.63 4.37 -28.89
C ALA A 665 20.08 4.79 -28.61
N LEU A 666 20.90 5.02 -29.65
CA LEU A 666 22.27 5.51 -29.51
C LEU A 666 22.33 7.03 -29.37
N ALA A 667 21.22 7.74 -29.61
CA ALA A 667 21.13 9.20 -29.61
C ALA A 667 22.16 9.87 -30.54
N ASP A 668 22.50 9.21 -31.65
CA ASP A 668 23.53 9.62 -32.60
C ASP A 668 22.99 10.44 -33.77
N ASN A 669 21.72 10.23 -34.16
CA ASN A 669 21.05 10.98 -35.21
C ASN A 669 19.72 11.59 -34.73
N MET A 670 19.69 12.92 -34.58
CA MET A 670 18.51 13.68 -34.16
C MET A 670 17.66 14.05 -35.38
N VAL A 671 16.43 13.57 -35.44
CA VAL A 671 15.50 13.77 -36.57
C VAL A 671 14.54 14.93 -36.39
N ALA A 672 14.27 15.36 -35.15
CA ALA A 672 13.46 16.55 -34.86
C ALA A 672 13.87 17.19 -33.51
N TYR A 673 13.59 18.48 -33.36
CA TYR A 673 13.95 19.29 -32.18
C TYR A 673 12.92 20.42 -32.01
N ASP A 674 12.54 20.73 -30.76
CA ASP A 674 11.85 21.97 -30.44
C ASP A 674 12.20 22.51 -29.04
N ASP A 675 12.36 23.83 -28.95
CA ASP A 675 12.67 24.57 -27.74
C ASP A 675 11.81 25.83 -27.51
N ASN A 676 10.83 26.14 -28.36
CA ASN A 676 9.79 27.12 -28.02
C ASN A 676 8.62 27.19 -29.01
N SER A 677 7.41 26.99 -28.47
CA SER A 677 6.17 27.54 -29.05
C SER A 677 6.02 29.06 -28.81
N GLY A 678 6.97 29.86 -29.31
CA GLY A 678 6.78 31.31 -29.47
C GLY A 678 6.72 32.16 -28.18
N GLY A 679 7.34 31.72 -27.08
CA GLY A 679 7.59 32.55 -25.89
C GLY A 679 7.14 32.01 -24.53
N ASN A 680 6.52 30.83 -24.49
CA ASN A 680 5.93 30.26 -23.27
C ASN A 680 6.80 29.22 -22.51
N GLN A 681 8.10 29.07 -22.84
CA GLN A 681 9.02 28.15 -22.16
C GLN A 681 8.58 26.67 -22.14
N MET A 682 7.92 26.20 -23.21
CA MET A 682 7.44 24.81 -23.38
C MET A 682 7.54 24.40 -24.86
N PHE A 683 7.84 23.11 -25.11
CA PHE A 683 7.98 22.52 -26.44
C PHE A 683 6.67 21.96 -27.03
N SER A 684 6.60 21.91 -28.36
CA SER A 684 5.49 21.43 -29.19
C SER A 684 6.03 20.86 -30.52
N LEU A 685 6.51 19.63 -30.49
CA LEU A 685 7.12 18.91 -31.61
C LEU A 685 6.07 18.23 -32.51
N THR A 686 6.26 18.25 -33.83
CA THR A 686 5.44 17.45 -34.78
C THR A 686 6.36 16.80 -35.80
N TYR A 687 6.18 15.51 -36.06
CA TYR A 687 7.05 14.73 -36.93
C TYR A 687 6.27 13.70 -37.77
N THR A 688 6.74 13.47 -38.99
CA THR A 688 6.24 12.41 -39.90
C THR A 688 7.46 11.56 -40.27
N PRO A 689 7.54 10.29 -39.84
CA PRO A 689 8.71 9.46 -40.06
C PRO A 689 8.77 8.99 -41.52
N ALA A 690 9.99 8.80 -42.02
CA ALA A 690 10.25 8.33 -43.38
C ALA A 690 10.31 6.79 -43.49
N GLY A 691 10.40 6.09 -42.36
CA GLY A 691 10.33 4.64 -42.21
C GLY A 691 9.61 4.31 -40.90
N SER A 692 9.02 3.13 -40.77
CA SER A 692 8.44 2.70 -39.50
C SER A 692 9.57 2.29 -38.54
N GLY A 693 9.44 2.58 -37.25
CA GLY A 693 10.47 2.25 -36.28
C GLY A 693 10.33 2.97 -34.93
N TRP A 694 11.23 2.64 -34.00
CA TRP A 694 11.33 3.32 -32.71
C TRP A 694 12.05 4.66 -32.83
N TYR A 695 11.41 5.69 -32.30
CA TYR A 695 11.98 7.02 -32.11
C TYR A 695 12.10 7.31 -30.61
N TYR A 696 13.16 8.04 -30.25
CA TYR A 696 13.55 8.27 -28.86
C TYR A 696 13.49 9.77 -28.56
N LEU A 697 12.53 10.18 -27.74
CA LEU A 697 12.28 11.55 -27.33
C LEU A 697 12.99 11.83 -25.99
N LEU A 698 14.07 12.60 -26.02
CA LEU A 698 14.71 13.15 -24.83
C LEU A 698 14.01 14.44 -24.40
N VAL A 699 13.66 14.54 -23.12
CA VAL A 699 13.31 15.79 -22.44
C VAL A 699 14.38 16.13 -21.41
N ARG A 700 14.83 17.40 -21.41
CA ARG A 700 15.83 17.91 -20.47
C ARG A 700 15.63 19.41 -20.18
N PRO A 701 16.21 19.97 -19.12
CA PRO A 701 16.21 21.41 -18.92
C PRO A 701 17.05 22.12 -20.00
N ALA A 702 16.65 23.33 -20.40
CA ALA A 702 17.40 24.16 -21.36
C ALA A 702 18.82 24.53 -20.88
N SER A 703 19.04 24.62 -19.56
CA SER A 703 20.32 25.00 -18.94
C SER A 703 20.92 23.88 -18.08
N VAL A 704 22.25 23.75 -18.12
CA VAL A 704 22.99 22.71 -17.39
C VAL A 704 22.88 22.95 -15.88
N GLY A 705 22.31 21.98 -15.17
CA GLY A 705 22.00 22.10 -13.74
C GLY A 705 20.70 22.87 -13.44
N GLY A 706 19.88 23.13 -14.45
CA GLY A 706 18.53 23.67 -14.27
C GLY A 706 17.55 22.64 -13.70
N TYR A 707 16.34 23.11 -13.40
CA TYR A 707 15.20 22.32 -12.93
C TYR A 707 14.06 22.46 -13.95
N ALA A 708 13.35 21.38 -14.25
CA ALA A 708 12.16 21.41 -15.10
C ALA A 708 11.08 20.45 -14.59
N LEU A 709 9.85 20.93 -14.51
CA LEU A 709 8.62 20.19 -14.21
C LEU A 709 7.74 20.22 -15.45
N TYR A 710 7.21 19.08 -15.91
CA TYR A 710 6.31 19.05 -17.08
C TYR A 710 5.39 17.82 -17.08
N THR A 711 4.39 17.85 -17.95
CA THR A 711 3.59 16.68 -18.38
C THR A 711 3.71 16.60 -19.90
N LEU A 712 4.06 15.42 -20.42
CA LEU A 712 4.12 15.13 -21.86
C LEU A 712 2.69 14.89 -22.38
N GLN A 713 2.41 15.32 -23.60
CA GLN A 713 1.13 15.11 -24.30
C GLN A 713 1.42 14.60 -25.72
N HIS A 714 0.77 13.55 -26.20
CA HIS A 714 1.08 12.95 -27.52
C HIS A 714 -0.15 12.40 -28.28
N ARG A 715 -0.05 12.35 -29.63
CA ARG A 715 -1.00 11.66 -30.54
C ARG A 715 -0.47 11.47 -31.98
N GLY A 716 -1.05 10.52 -32.71
CA GLY A 716 -0.95 10.31 -34.16
C GLY A 716 -2.17 10.80 -34.95
N LEU A 717 -2.10 10.77 -36.29
CA LEU A 717 -3.07 11.41 -37.19
C LEU A 717 -3.58 10.52 -38.35
N GLY A 718 -4.04 9.29 -38.05
CA GLY A 718 -5.13 8.58 -38.77
C GLY A 718 -4.79 7.40 -39.72
N MET A 719 -5.51 6.27 -39.60
CA MET A 719 -5.56 5.10 -40.53
C MET A 719 -6.93 4.36 -40.48
N ALA A 720 -7.18 3.36 -41.36
CA ALA A 720 -8.52 2.76 -41.65
C ALA A 720 -8.51 1.20 -41.85
N PRO A 721 -9.66 0.48 -41.77
CA PRO A 721 -9.70 -0.96 -41.43
C PRO A 721 -9.98 -1.99 -42.56
N GLY A 722 -9.53 -3.26 -42.36
CA GLY A 722 -10.20 -4.46 -42.91
C GLY A 722 -9.34 -5.64 -43.42
N THR A 723 -8.99 -6.62 -42.56
CA THR A 723 -8.70 -8.07 -42.86
C THR A 723 -8.60 -8.84 -41.52
N ARG A 724 -8.93 -10.15 -41.43
CA ARG A 724 -8.72 -11.01 -40.23
C ARG A 724 -7.22 -11.38 -40.13
N ALA A 725 -6.68 -11.53 -38.94
CA ALA A 725 -5.29 -11.95 -38.72
C ALA A 725 -5.11 -13.44 -39.08
N VAL A 726 -3.95 -13.81 -39.62
CA VAL A 726 -3.59 -15.20 -39.97
C VAL A 726 -2.67 -15.78 -38.90
N VAL A 727 -2.98 -16.98 -38.41
CA VAL A 727 -2.20 -17.64 -37.34
C VAL A 727 -0.77 -17.90 -37.80
N ASN A 728 0.21 -17.54 -36.96
CA ASN A 728 1.64 -17.70 -37.26
C ASN A 728 2.11 -17.00 -38.56
N ASP A 729 1.45 -15.96 -39.06
CA ASP A 729 1.99 -15.15 -40.15
C ASP A 729 3.02 -14.15 -39.59
N PHE A 730 4.29 -14.55 -39.52
CA PHE A 730 5.38 -13.70 -39.01
C PHE A 730 5.93 -12.72 -40.07
N THR A 731 5.30 -12.64 -41.24
CA THR A 731 5.85 -11.92 -42.40
C THR A 731 4.84 -11.07 -43.17
N GLY A 732 3.57 -11.08 -42.74
CA GLY A 732 2.48 -10.26 -43.24
C GLY A 732 2.06 -10.60 -44.67
N ASP A 733 2.29 -11.83 -45.14
CA ASP A 733 1.88 -12.24 -46.50
C ASP A 733 0.53 -12.98 -46.58
N GLY A 734 -0.16 -13.13 -45.44
CA GLY A 734 -1.46 -13.75 -45.31
C GLY A 734 -1.42 -15.27 -45.30
N VAL A 735 -0.29 -15.87 -44.92
CA VAL A 735 -0.07 -17.32 -44.89
C VAL A 735 0.65 -17.70 -43.60
N SER A 736 0.28 -18.81 -42.97
CA SER A 736 0.96 -19.35 -41.79
C SER A 736 2.41 -19.73 -42.11
N ASP A 737 3.36 -19.18 -41.35
CA ASP A 737 4.76 -19.61 -41.35
C ASP A 737 4.97 -20.84 -40.46
N LEU A 738 6.00 -21.63 -40.77
CA LEU A 738 6.49 -22.69 -39.89
C LEU A 738 7.27 -22.03 -38.75
N ALA A 739 6.96 -22.33 -37.48
CA ALA A 739 7.64 -21.73 -36.34
C ALA A 739 7.99 -22.79 -35.28
N ALA A 740 9.25 -22.80 -34.83
CA ALA A 740 9.73 -23.70 -33.78
C ALA A 740 10.69 -22.97 -32.82
N VAL A 741 10.57 -23.26 -31.52
CA VAL A 741 11.44 -22.74 -30.46
C VAL A 741 12.27 -23.88 -29.86
N ASN A 742 13.53 -23.63 -29.50
CA ASN A 742 14.28 -24.52 -28.60
C ASN A 742 14.19 -23.97 -27.16
N GLU A 743 13.41 -24.60 -26.29
CA GLU A 743 13.18 -24.14 -24.91
C GLU A 743 14.45 -24.10 -24.02
N THR A 744 15.51 -24.82 -24.39
CA THR A 744 16.79 -24.80 -23.67
C THR A 744 17.66 -23.60 -24.05
N THR A 745 17.50 -23.07 -25.27
CA THR A 745 18.30 -21.94 -25.79
C THR A 745 17.47 -20.67 -26.06
N ALA A 746 16.15 -20.77 -25.91
CA ALA A 746 15.13 -19.81 -26.36
C ALA A 746 15.33 -19.32 -27.80
N GLN A 747 15.89 -20.16 -28.67
CA GLN A 747 16.06 -19.82 -30.08
C GLN A 747 14.78 -20.11 -30.85
N TRP A 748 14.17 -19.05 -31.35
CA TRP A 748 13.06 -19.08 -32.29
C TRP A 748 13.60 -19.22 -33.71
N ARG A 749 13.03 -20.14 -34.48
CA ARG A 749 13.28 -20.29 -35.92
C ARG A 749 11.95 -20.29 -36.63
N VAL A 750 11.72 -19.30 -37.47
CA VAL A 750 10.53 -19.16 -38.31
C VAL A 750 10.89 -19.22 -39.78
N ARG A 751 10.07 -19.89 -40.59
CA ARG A 751 10.34 -20.15 -42.00
C ARG A 751 9.05 -20.28 -42.82
N LYS A 752 8.96 -19.49 -43.89
CA LYS A 752 7.95 -19.65 -44.96
C LYS A 752 7.96 -21.06 -45.53
N LEU A 753 6.79 -21.69 -45.72
CA LEU A 753 6.68 -22.97 -46.41
C LEU A 753 7.25 -22.91 -47.85
N SER A 754 7.11 -21.76 -48.52
CA SER A 754 7.71 -21.49 -49.84
C SER A 754 9.25 -21.42 -49.84
N GLY A 755 9.88 -21.37 -48.66
CA GLY A 755 11.28 -21.73 -48.46
C GLY A 755 12.32 -20.62 -48.58
N SER A 756 11.94 -19.34 -48.53
CA SER A 756 12.82 -18.20 -48.89
C SER A 756 13.38 -17.35 -47.74
N ASN A 757 12.79 -17.36 -46.54
CA ASN A 757 13.31 -16.65 -45.36
C ASN A 757 13.42 -17.61 -44.17
N ILE A 758 14.49 -17.49 -43.39
CA ILE A 758 14.52 -17.93 -41.99
C ILE A 758 14.66 -16.66 -41.15
N VAL A 759 13.68 -16.39 -40.28
CA VAL A 759 13.83 -15.43 -39.19
C VAL A 759 14.33 -16.23 -37.99
N GLU A 760 15.51 -15.88 -37.48
CA GLU A 760 16.01 -16.42 -36.22
C GLU A 760 15.93 -15.34 -35.15
N GLY A 761 15.25 -15.65 -34.04
CA GLY A 761 14.99 -14.71 -32.95
C GLY A 761 15.34 -15.31 -31.59
N VAL A 762 15.39 -14.46 -30.57
CA VAL A 762 15.46 -14.88 -29.16
C VAL A 762 14.46 -14.03 -28.38
N CYS A 763 13.37 -14.65 -27.96
CA CYS A 763 12.51 -14.11 -26.91
C CYS A 763 13.07 -14.56 -25.55
N SER A 764 12.92 -13.70 -24.53
CA SER A 764 13.24 -13.75 -23.08
C SER A 764 14.32 -14.68 -22.47
N GLY A 765 14.55 -15.90 -22.97
CA GLY A 765 15.78 -16.66 -22.75
C GLY A 765 15.72 -17.89 -21.82
N LYS A 766 14.54 -18.34 -21.35
CA LYS A 766 14.48 -19.24 -20.18
C LYS A 766 13.73 -20.56 -20.40
N GLU A 767 14.27 -21.61 -19.78
CA GLU A 767 13.67 -22.93 -19.65
C GLU A 767 12.35 -22.87 -18.86
N GLY A 768 11.28 -23.50 -19.38
CA GLY A 768 9.97 -23.61 -18.71
C GLY A 768 8.91 -22.58 -19.11
N MET A 769 9.09 -21.87 -20.24
CA MET A 769 8.13 -20.92 -20.79
C MET A 769 7.29 -21.53 -21.92
N PHE A 770 6.04 -21.07 -22.06
CA PHE A 770 5.15 -21.43 -23.16
C PHE A 770 5.38 -20.50 -24.34
N ALA A 771 5.76 -21.05 -25.50
CA ALA A 771 5.89 -20.31 -26.75
C ALA A 771 4.57 -20.28 -27.54
N LEU A 772 4.18 -19.08 -27.97
CA LEU A 772 2.91 -18.73 -28.60
C LEU A 772 3.14 -17.65 -29.68
N SER A 773 2.09 -17.23 -30.36
CA SER A 773 2.14 -16.13 -31.33
C SER A 773 0.85 -15.30 -31.30
N GLY A 774 0.89 -14.12 -31.92
CA GLY A 774 -0.26 -13.22 -32.08
C GLY A 774 0.18 -11.86 -32.63
N ASP A 775 -0.72 -11.17 -33.32
CA ASP A 775 -0.56 -9.77 -33.75
C ASP A 775 -0.96 -8.85 -32.58
N PHE A 776 0.02 -8.25 -31.89
CA PHE A 776 -0.20 -7.38 -30.73
C PHE A 776 -0.06 -5.88 -31.06
N ASP A 777 0.52 -5.53 -32.23
CA ASP A 777 0.79 -4.13 -32.61
C ASP A 777 -0.10 -3.60 -33.76
N GLY A 778 -0.80 -4.49 -34.46
CA GLY A 778 -1.75 -4.20 -35.52
C GLY A 778 -1.12 -4.08 -36.91
N ASP A 779 0.14 -4.45 -37.09
CA ASP A 779 0.82 -4.46 -38.39
C ASP A 779 0.52 -5.71 -39.24
N ARG A 780 -0.16 -6.70 -38.64
CA ARG A 780 -0.59 -8.00 -39.21
C ARG A 780 0.51 -9.04 -39.36
N MET A 781 1.68 -8.80 -38.79
CA MET A 781 2.62 -9.85 -38.49
C MET A 781 2.34 -10.43 -37.10
N SER A 782 2.81 -11.65 -36.86
CA SER A 782 2.79 -12.28 -35.55
C SER A 782 4.06 -11.94 -34.78
N GLU A 783 3.92 -11.63 -33.50
CA GLU A 783 5.03 -11.53 -32.55
C GLU A 783 5.43 -12.91 -32.01
N PHE A 784 6.69 -13.04 -31.59
CA PHE A 784 7.14 -14.10 -30.71
C PHE A 784 6.60 -13.84 -29.31
N VAL A 785 5.80 -14.77 -28.78
CA VAL A 785 5.23 -14.67 -27.44
C VAL A 785 5.79 -15.78 -26.56
N GLU A 786 6.36 -15.44 -25.41
CA GLU A 786 6.72 -16.37 -24.34
C GLU A 786 5.95 -16.03 -23.06
N TYR A 787 5.30 -17.02 -22.47
CA TYR A 787 4.58 -16.89 -21.20
C TYR A 787 5.23 -17.73 -20.11
N ASP A 788 5.64 -17.08 -19.02
CA ASP A 788 6.16 -17.72 -17.82
C ASP A 788 5.00 -18.19 -16.92
N ILE A 789 4.62 -19.46 -17.06
CA ILE A 789 3.54 -20.08 -16.28
C ILE A 789 3.80 -20.13 -14.76
N LEU A 790 5.02 -19.81 -14.29
CA LEU A 790 5.36 -19.85 -12.87
C LEU A 790 5.05 -18.52 -12.17
N ASN A 791 5.07 -17.39 -12.89
CA ASN A 791 4.84 -16.06 -12.31
C ASN A 791 3.83 -15.18 -13.08
N GLY A 792 3.43 -15.53 -14.30
CA GLY A 792 2.48 -14.75 -15.11
C GLY A 792 3.11 -13.66 -15.97
N ALA A 793 4.41 -13.74 -16.22
CA ALA A 793 5.13 -12.81 -17.07
C ALA A 793 4.95 -13.12 -18.57
N TRP A 794 4.43 -12.15 -19.32
CA TRP A 794 4.38 -12.15 -20.78
C TRP A 794 5.60 -11.46 -21.36
N TYR A 795 6.21 -12.10 -22.35
CA TYR A 795 7.26 -11.55 -23.18
C TYR A 795 6.75 -11.58 -24.62
N VAL A 796 6.52 -10.43 -25.22
CA VAL A 796 6.04 -10.28 -26.59
C VAL A 796 7.08 -9.48 -27.35
N CYS A 797 7.66 -10.04 -28.41
CA CYS A 797 8.60 -9.33 -29.27
C CYS A 797 8.44 -9.61 -30.76
N THR A 798 8.70 -8.59 -31.59
CA THR A 798 8.67 -8.71 -33.06
C THR A 798 9.77 -9.65 -33.57
N THR A 799 9.66 -10.00 -34.84
CA THR A 799 10.69 -10.69 -35.62
C THR A 799 12.06 -9.98 -35.65
N GLU A 800 12.10 -8.67 -35.35
CA GLU A 800 13.32 -7.86 -35.24
C GLU A 800 13.88 -7.79 -33.79
N GLY A 801 13.22 -8.41 -32.80
CA GLY A 801 13.65 -8.43 -31.40
C GLY A 801 13.24 -7.21 -30.57
N ILE A 802 12.27 -6.42 -31.06
CA ILE A 802 11.62 -5.33 -30.32
C ILE A 802 10.61 -5.93 -29.35
N TYR A 803 10.65 -5.58 -28.06
CA TYR A 803 9.65 -6.05 -27.09
C TYR A 803 8.48 -5.06 -26.91
N TYR A 804 7.25 -5.53 -27.11
CA TYR A 804 6.02 -4.84 -26.70
C TYR A 804 5.61 -5.17 -25.27
N ALA A 805 6.02 -6.34 -24.78
CA ALA A 805 6.00 -6.68 -23.37
C ALA A 805 7.30 -7.37 -23.00
N PHE A 806 7.96 -6.92 -21.93
CA PHE A 806 9.13 -7.59 -21.37
C PHE A 806 8.88 -7.96 -19.91
N GLY A 807 8.22 -9.10 -19.71
CA GLY A 807 7.80 -9.59 -18.40
C GLY A 807 6.54 -8.90 -17.86
N ALA A 808 5.66 -8.43 -18.75
CA ALA A 808 4.39 -7.81 -18.37
C ALA A 808 3.54 -8.79 -17.54
N GLN A 809 3.06 -8.35 -16.38
CA GLN A 809 2.40 -9.23 -15.41
C GLN A 809 0.91 -9.34 -15.71
N TRP A 810 0.50 -10.44 -16.36
CA TRP A 810 -0.91 -10.75 -16.57
C TRP A 810 -1.19 -12.25 -16.40
N GLY A 811 -2.04 -12.58 -15.44
CA GLY A 811 -2.21 -13.96 -14.96
C GLY A 811 -1.25 -14.32 -13.83
N GLY A 812 -0.82 -15.57 -13.75
CA GLY A 812 0.01 -16.05 -12.66
C GLY A 812 0.26 -17.55 -12.67
N ALA A 813 0.85 -18.05 -11.58
CA ALA A 813 1.25 -19.44 -11.42
C ALA A 813 0.14 -20.44 -11.81
N SER A 814 0.42 -21.30 -12.80
CA SER A 814 -0.51 -22.32 -13.32
C SER A 814 -1.76 -21.82 -14.05
N MET A 815 -1.81 -20.54 -14.43
CA MET A 815 -2.77 -20.08 -15.45
C MET A 815 -2.24 -20.44 -16.84
N TRP A 816 -3.15 -20.80 -17.73
CA TRP A 816 -2.86 -21.26 -19.08
C TRP A 816 -3.01 -20.08 -20.05
N PRO A 817 -1.99 -19.71 -20.84
CA PRO A 817 -2.05 -18.56 -21.74
C PRO A 817 -2.91 -18.86 -22.96
N CYS A 818 -3.78 -17.92 -23.34
CA CYS A 818 -4.80 -18.07 -24.37
C CYS A 818 -4.94 -16.81 -25.26
N PRO A 819 -3.84 -16.20 -25.76
CA PRO A 819 -3.90 -14.91 -26.44
C PRO A 819 -4.71 -14.97 -27.73
N ALA A 820 -5.61 -14.01 -27.92
CA ALA A 820 -6.45 -13.81 -29.11
C ALA A 820 -7.11 -12.42 -29.02
N ASP A 821 -7.72 -11.93 -30.09
CA ASP A 821 -8.55 -10.71 -30.08
C ASP A 821 -9.95 -11.02 -29.51
N TYR A 822 -10.26 -10.66 -28.26
CA TYR A 822 -11.55 -10.98 -27.63
C TYR A 822 -12.60 -9.85 -27.73
N ASP A 823 -12.26 -8.70 -28.32
CA ASP A 823 -13.21 -7.58 -28.45
C ASP A 823 -13.38 -6.99 -29.87
N GLY A 824 -12.68 -7.55 -30.85
CA GLY A 824 -12.84 -7.30 -32.28
C GLY A 824 -12.07 -6.08 -32.78
N ASP A 825 -11.08 -5.57 -32.03
CA ASP A 825 -10.25 -4.44 -32.47
C ASP A 825 -9.04 -4.82 -33.34
N ARG A 826 -8.85 -6.13 -33.53
CA ARG A 826 -7.80 -6.84 -34.30
C ARG A 826 -6.43 -6.90 -33.66
N LEU A 827 -6.32 -6.60 -32.37
CA LEU A 827 -5.11 -6.82 -31.59
C LEU A 827 -5.31 -8.04 -30.68
N CYS A 828 -4.27 -8.83 -30.48
CA CYS A 828 -4.28 -9.91 -29.51
C CYS A 828 -4.27 -9.34 -28.08
N ASP A 829 -5.18 -9.84 -27.26
CA ASP A 829 -5.24 -9.55 -25.83
C ASP A 829 -4.31 -10.47 -25.03
N PHE A 830 -3.84 -9.97 -23.89
CA PHE A 830 -3.36 -10.84 -22.83
C PHE A 830 -4.54 -11.56 -22.20
N ALA A 831 -4.71 -12.82 -22.56
CA ALA A 831 -5.74 -13.68 -22.02
C ALA A 831 -5.13 -14.90 -21.35
N VAL A 832 -5.64 -15.23 -20.16
CA VAL A 832 -5.26 -16.43 -19.41
C VAL A 832 -6.48 -17.14 -18.84
N TYR A 833 -6.36 -18.46 -18.74
CA TYR A 833 -7.35 -19.35 -18.16
C TYR A 833 -6.79 -20.06 -16.92
N ASP A 834 -7.41 -19.87 -15.76
CA ASP A 834 -7.07 -20.62 -14.55
C ASP A 834 -7.65 -22.03 -14.64
N PHE A 835 -6.79 -23.00 -14.97
CA PHE A 835 -7.12 -24.43 -15.07
C PHE A 835 -7.65 -25.04 -13.76
N PHE A 836 -7.31 -24.47 -12.60
CA PHE A 836 -7.72 -24.96 -11.29
C PHE A 836 -9.02 -24.35 -10.76
N THR A 837 -9.45 -23.18 -11.27
CA THR A 837 -10.72 -22.55 -10.87
C THR A 837 -11.76 -22.43 -11.98
N GLY A 838 -11.36 -22.60 -13.24
CA GLY A 838 -12.22 -22.52 -14.42
C GLY A 838 -12.59 -21.08 -14.82
N ARG A 839 -11.62 -20.15 -14.75
CA ARG A 839 -11.87 -18.71 -14.87
C ARG A 839 -10.96 -18.01 -15.86
N TRP A 840 -11.53 -17.06 -16.59
CA TRP A 840 -10.85 -16.25 -17.59
C TRP A 840 -10.46 -14.87 -17.05
N PHE A 841 -9.28 -14.40 -17.46
CA PHE A 841 -8.78 -13.05 -17.21
C PHE A 841 -8.19 -12.53 -18.52
N ILE A 842 -8.74 -11.42 -19.02
CA ILE A 842 -8.45 -10.87 -20.36
C ILE A 842 -8.22 -9.37 -20.22
N SER A 843 -7.12 -8.87 -20.77
CA SER A 843 -6.84 -7.45 -20.92
C SER A 843 -6.13 -7.16 -22.23
N ARG A 844 -6.43 -5.99 -22.81
CA ARG A 844 -5.64 -5.41 -23.90
C ARG A 844 -4.21 -5.16 -23.47
N LEU A 845 -3.31 -5.04 -24.45
CA LEU A 845 -1.93 -4.61 -24.25
C LEU A 845 -1.80 -3.26 -23.52
N ASP A 846 -2.80 -2.37 -23.63
CA ASP A 846 -2.85 -1.08 -22.91
C ASP A 846 -3.27 -1.16 -21.43
N GLY A 847 -3.53 -2.37 -20.92
CA GLY A 847 -3.97 -2.62 -19.55
C GLY A 847 -5.48 -2.49 -19.33
N THR A 848 -6.27 -2.19 -20.37
CA THR A 848 -7.73 -2.20 -20.28
C THR A 848 -8.24 -3.63 -20.06
N VAL A 849 -8.92 -3.85 -18.93
CA VAL A 849 -9.41 -5.19 -18.54
C VAL A 849 -10.75 -5.48 -19.21
N LEU A 850 -10.78 -6.46 -20.12
CA LEU A 850 -11.96 -6.91 -20.86
C LEU A 850 -12.76 -7.95 -20.07
N ALA A 851 -12.05 -8.86 -19.38
CA ALA A 851 -12.62 -9.82 -18.46
C ALA A 851 -11.76 -9.92 -17.20
N TRP A 852 -12.38 -9.78 -16.03
CA TRP A 852 -11.74 -10.08 -14.76
C TRP A 852 -12.49 -11.21 -14.06
N ASN A 853 -11.79 -12.31 -13.75
CA ASN A 853 -12.30 -13.37 -12.89
C ASN A 853 -13.60 -14.01 -13.45
N LEU A 854 -13.73 -14.06 -14.78
CA LEU A 854 -14.95 -14.42 -15.49
C LEU A 854 -15.16 -15.93 -15.46
N SER A 855 -16.26 -16.35 -14.82
CA SER A 855 -16.57 -17.77 -14.61
C SER A 855 -17.11 -18.39 -15.90
N TRP A 856 -16.26 -19.11 -16.63
CA TRP A 856 -16.66 -19.97 -17.74
C TRP A 856 -15.73 -21.18 -17.90
N GLY A 857 -16.28 -22.37 -17.70
CA GLY A 857 -15.51 -23.60 -17.54
C GLY A 857 -15.44 -24.05 -16.08
N PHE A 858 -14.50 -24.93 -15.77
CA PHE A 858 -14.42 -25.60 -14.47
C PHE A 858 -13.03 -26.21 -14.24
N PRO A 859 -12.67 -26.55 -12.98
CA PRO A 859 -11.38 -27.18 -12.68
C PRO A 859 -11.15 -28.44 -13.50
N GLY A 860 -10.07 -28.49 -14.28
CA GLY A 860 -9.74 -29.63 -15.15
C GLY A 860 -10.19 -29.52 -16.61
N ALA A 861 -11.00 -28.52 -16.97
CA ALA A 861 -11.24 -28.20 -18.38
C ALA A 861 -10.01 -27.45 -18.94
N MET A 862 -9.66 -27.68 -20.21
CA MET A 862 -8.60 -26.96 -20.90
C MET A 862 -9.20 -25.85 -21.79
N PRO A 863 -8.55 -24.68 -21.91
CA PRO A 863 -8.98 -23.67 -22.88
C PRO A 863 -8.71 -24.13 -24.31
N VAL A 864 -9.54 -23.68 -25.25
CA VAL A 864 -9.43 -24.02 -26.68
C VAL A 864 -9.93 -22.82 -27.50
N THR A 865 -9.06 -21.83 -27.69
CA THR A 865 -9.40 -20.52 -28.27
C THR A 865 -9.88 -20.60 -29.73
N GLY A 866 -10.58 -19.56 -30.18
CA GLY A 866 -11.10 -19.47 -31.55
C GLY A 866 -12.34 -18.58 -31.66
N ASP A 867 -12.63 -18.06 -32.84
CA ASP A 867 -13.87 -17.38 -33.20
C ASP A 867 -14.84 -18.41 -33.81
N TYR A 868 -15.72 -18.99 -33.00
CA TYR A 868 -16.64 -20.06 -33.42
C TYR A 868 -17.97 -19.52 -33.96
N ASN A 869 -18.05 -18.23 -34.28
CA ASN A 869 -19.28 -17.57 -34.73
C ASN A 869 -19.12 -16.52 -35.85
N GLY A 870 -17.88 -16.22 -36.24
CA GLY A 870 -17.53 -15.37 -37.37
C GLY A 870 -17.75 -13.87 -37.13
N ASP A 871 -17.83 -13.42 -35.87
CA ASP A 871 -17.98 -12.00 -35.56
C ASP A 871 -16.66 -11.22 -35.56
N GLY A 872 -15.54 -11.93 -35.69
CA GLY A 872 -14.18 -11.38 -35.73
C GLY A 872 -13.54 -11.26 -34.36
N ALA A 873 -14.17 -11.77 -33.29
CA ALA A 873 -13.62 -11.82 -31.94
C ALA A 873 -13.59 -13.28 -31.42
N ALA A 874 -12.60 -13.59 -30.60
CA ALA A 874 -12.42 -14.90 -29.99
C ALA A 874 -13.46 -15.18 -28.90
N ASP A 875 -13.97 -16.41 -28.91
CA ASP A 875 -14.88 -16.95 -27.92
C ASP A 875 -14.14 -17.56 -26.71
N LEU A 876 -14.82 -17.54 -25.57
CA LEU A 876 -14.43 -18.25 -24.36
C LEU A 876 -14.83 -19.73 -24.52
N ALA A 877 -13.86 -20.55 -24.92
CA ALA A 877 -14.07 -21.95 -25.24
C ALA A 877 -13.20 -22.87 -24.37
N VAL A 878 -13.80 -23.94 -23.84
CA VAL A 878 -13.10 -24.96 -23.05
C VAL A 878 -13.52 -26.39 -23.40
N TYR A 879 -12.60 -27.34 -23.21
CA TYR A 879 -12.78 -28.76 -23.45
C TYR A 879 -12.51 -29.61 -22.21
N ASP A 880 -13.41 -30.56 -21.94
CA ASP A 880 -13.29 -31.58 -20.91
C ASP A 880 -12.77 -32.89 -21.50
N TYR A 881 -11.46 -33.11 -21.35
CA TYR A 881 -10.78 -34.35 -21.74
C TYR A 881 -11.28 -35.60 -21.00
N SER A 882 -11.91 -35.45 -19.83
CA SER A 882 -12.44 -36.57 -19.04
C SER A 882 -13.80 -37.06 -19.52
N ALA A 883 -14.58 -36.20 -20.20
CA ALA A 883 -15.93 -36.49 -20.69
C ALA A 883 -16.08 -36.40 -22.23
N GLY A 884 -15.09 -35.82 -22.92
CA GLY A 884 -15.12 -35.54 -24.36
C GLY A 884 -16.09 -34.41 -24.74
N ARG A 885 -16.12 -33.32 -23.97
CA ARG A 885 -17.17 -32.26 -24.03
C ARG A 885 -16.63 -30.86 -24.27
N TRP A 886 -17.29 -30.11 -25.16
CA TRP A 886 -17.01 -28.71 -25.46
C TRP A 886 -18.03 -27.76 -24.82
N TYR A 887 -17.54 -26.60 -24.37
CA TYR A 887 -18.33 -25.51 -23.79
C TYR A 887 -17.81 -24.17 -24.32
N ILE A 888 -18.63 -23.44 -25.08
CA ILE A 888 -18.23 -22.25 -25.85
C ILE A 888 -19.23 -21.12 -25.64
N ARG A 889 -18.74 -19.90 -25.42
CA ARG A 889 -19.56 -18.67 -25.39
C ARG A 889 -18.78 -17.47 -25.90
N THR A 890 -19.50 -16.46 -26.36
CA THR A 890 -18.94 -15.13 -26.59
C THR A 890 -18.57 -14.46 -25.27
N LEU A 891 -17.61 -13.52 -25.32
CA LEU A 891 -17.27 -12.65 -24.18
C LEU A 891 -18.52 -11.97 -23.61
N ALA A 892 -19.38 -11.45 -24.50
CA ALA A 892 -20.68 -10.82 -24.18
C ALA A 892 -21.69 -11.77 -23.50
N GLY A 893 -21.47 -13.08 -23.52
CA GLY A 893 -22.25 -14.08 -22.76
C GLY A 893 -23.22 -14.94 -23.57
N THR A 894 -23.20 -14.87 -24.89
CA THR A 894 -24.00 -15.76 -25.75
C THR A 894 -23.38 -17.15 -25.74
N THR A 895 -24.10 -18.17 -25.26
CA THR A 895 -23.63 -19.57 -25.31
C THR A 895 -23.79 -20.14 -26.72
N LEU A 896 -22.68 -20.58 -27.31
CA LEU A 896 -22.62 -21.22 -28.63
C LEU A 896 -22.65 -22.76 -28.51
N ALA A 897 -21.95 -23.31 -27.50
CA ALA A 897 -21.96 -24.73 -27.18
C ALA A 897 -22.03 -24.97 -25.66
N TRP A 898 -22.81 -25.98 -25.25
CA TRP A 898 -22.89 -26.40 -23.85
C TRP A 898 -23.01 -27.93 -23.78
N ASP A 899 -22.10 -28.58 -23.06
CA ASP A 899 -22.03 -30.05 -22.93
C ASP A 899 -22.05 -30.75 -24.30
N MET A 900 -21.38 -30.15 -25.29
CA MET A 900 -21.41 -30.64 -26.66
C MET A 900 -20.47 -31.85 -26.80
N SER A 901 -21.08 -33.02 -27.08
CA SER A 901 -20.34 -34.28 -27.22
C SER A 901 -19.58 -34.33 -28.56
N TRP A 902 -18.29 -34.03 -28.52
CA TRP A 902 -17.38 -34.25 -29.64
C TRP A 902 -15.99 -34.65 -29.14
N GLY A 903 -15.60 -35.89 -29.44
CA GLY A 903 -14.43 -36.55 -28.85
C GLY A 903 -14.80 -37.55 -27.76
N TYR A 904 -13.80 -38.02 -27.03
CA TYR A 904 -13.90 -39.13 -26.09
C TYR A 904 -12.72 -39.13 -25.11
N PRO A 905 -12.84 -39.79 -23.94
CA PRO A 905 -11.77 -39.83 -22.95
C PRO A 905 -10.62 -40.74 -23.42
N ALA A 906 -9.54 -40.14 -23.89
CA ALA A 906 -8.28 -40.80 -24.24
C ALA A 906 -7.09 -39.89 -23.88
N ALA A 907 -5.95 -40.51 -23.56
CA ALA A 907 -4.82 -39.81 -22.94
C ALA A 907 -4.05 -38.88 -23.90
N ASP A 908 -4.05 -39.21 -25.20
CA ASP A 908 -3.26 -38.52 -26.23
C ASP A 908 -4.17 -37.78 -27.23
N ILE A 909 -5.32 -37.25 -26.78
CA ILE A 909 -6.15 -36.35 -27.59
C ILE A 909 -5.59 -34.93 -27.44
N CYS A 910 -5.51 -34.21 -28.56
CA CYS A 910 -5.27 -32.76 -28.60
C CYS A 910 -6.43 -32.07 -29.30
N THR A 911 -6.91 -30.97 -28.74
CA THR A 911 -7.81 -30.01 -29.39
C THR A 911 -7.01 -29.11 -30.32
N VAL A 912 -7.50 -28.91 -31.55
CA VAL A 912 -6.78 -28.21 -32.64
C VAL A 912 -7.75 -27.42 -33.53
N PRO A 913 -8.48 -26.43 -32.96
CA PRO A 913 -9.50 -25.65 -33.67
C PRO A 913 -8.92 -24.84 -34.84
N GLY A 914 -9.81 -24.25 -35.64
CA GLY A 914 -9.49 -23.40 -36.77
C GLY A 914 -10.51 -23.59 -37.89
N ASP A 915 -10.63 -22.63 -38.80
CA ASP A 915 -11.53 -22.73 -39.96
C ASP A 915 -10.97 -23.77 -40.97
N TYR A 916 -11.56 -24.97 -41.09
CA TYR A 916 -11.12 -26.00 -42.05
C TYR A 916 -12.00 -26.09 -43.31
N ASP A 917 -13.14 -25.39 -43.40
CA ASP A 917 -13.96 -25.38 -44.61
C ASP A 917 -13.99 -24.05 -45.39
N GLY A 918 -13.48 -22.98 -44.78
CA GLY A 918 -13.23 -21.65 -45.35
C GLY A 918 -14.43 -20.72 -45.25
N ASP A 919 -15.31 -20.89 -44.25
CA ASP A 919 -16.52 -20.09 -44.08
C ASP A 919 -16.35 -18.86 -43.16
N GLY A 920 -15.26 -18.80 -42.40
CA GLY A 920 -14.92 -17.72 -41.48
C GLY A 920 -15.13 -18.07 -40.00
N ASP A 921 -15.74 -19.21 -39.66
CA ASP A 921 -15.93 -19.70 -38.30
C ASP A 921 -14.87 -20.79 -37.98
N ASP A 922 -14.36 -20.85 -36.75
CA ASP A 922 -13.43 -21.90 -36.32
C ASP A 922 -14.16 -23.23 -36.00
N ASP A 923 -13.65 -24.35 -36.51
CA ASP A 923 -14.24 -25.69 -36.34
C ASP A 923 -13.83 -26.39 -35.04
N LEU A 924 -14.66 -27.37 -34.65
CA LEU A 924 -14.38 -28.30 -33.56
C LEU A 924 -13.52 -29.47 -34.05
N ALA A 925 -12.21 -29.36 -33.82
CA ALA A 925 -11.22 -30.31 -34.32
C ALA A 925 -10.41 -30.99 -33.21
N LEU A 926 -10.11 -32.28 -33.41
CA LEU A 926 -9.37 -33.16 -32.51
C LEU A 926 -8.34 -34.00 -33.27
N PHE A 927 -7.15 -34.12 -32.71
CA PHE A 927 -6.12 -35.07 -33.13
C PHE A 927 -5.93 -36.13 -32.05
N ASP A 928 -6.13 -37.41 -32.39
CA ASP A 928 -5.70 -38.56 -31.58
C ASP A 928 -4.24 -38.88 -31.94
N GLY A 929 -3.32 -38.43 -31.09
CA GLY A 929 -1.89 -38.69 -31.23
C GLY A 929 -1.55 -40.18 -31.10
N SER A 930 -2.30 -40.95 -30.30
CA SER A 930 -2.06 -42.39 -30.13
C SER A 930 -2.36 -43.19 -31.42
N ALA A 931 -3.40 -42.79 -32.16
CA ALA A 931 -3.79 -43.43 -33.41
C ALA A 931 -3.28 -42.72 -34.68
N GLY A 932 -2.79 -41.47 -34.58
CA GLY A 932 -2.44 -40.63 -35.72
C GLY A 932 -3.66 -40.18 -36.53
N LYS A 933 -4.77 -39.84 -35.86
CA LYS A 933 -6.09 -39.64 -36.49
C LYS A 933 -6.73 -38.29 -36.21
N TRP A 934 -7.24 -37.65 -37.26
CA TRP A 934 -7.95 -36.36 -37.17
C TRP A 934 -9.48 -36.53 -37.25
N TYR A 935 -10.19 -35.73 -36.45
CA TYR A 935 -11.65 -35.66 -36.38
C TYR A 935 -12.09 -34.19 -36.34
N ILE A 936 -12.79 -33.71 -37.36
CA ILE A 936 -13.10 -32.29 -37.56
C ILE A 936 -14.59 -32.15 -37.88
N ARG A 937 -15.26 -31.17 -37.27
CA ARG A 937 -16.63 -30.78 -37.62
C ARG A 937 -16.90 -29.30 -37.36
N THR A 938 -17.86 -28.76 -38.10
CA THR A 938 -18.44 -27.45 -37.79
C THR A 938 -19.24 -27.47 -36.50
N ILE A 939 -19.32 -26.32 -35.83
CA ILE A 939 -20.17 -26.13 -34.64
C ILE A 939 -21.65 -26.46 -34.95
N ALA A 940 -22.09 -26.23 -36.18
CA ALA A 940 -23.41 -26.61 -36.69
C ALA A 940 -23.64 -28.14 -36.85
N GLY A 941 -22.57 -28.94 -36.91
CA GLY A 941 -22.65 -30.42 -36.91
C GLY A 941 -22.22 -31.12 -38.19
N THR A 942 -21.71 -30.38 -39.19
CA THR A 942 -21.18 -30.98 -40.42
C THR A 942 -19.82 -31.63 -40.13
N VAL A 943 -19.69 -32.94 -40.35
CA VAL A 943 -18.41 -33.64 -40.17
C VAL A 943 -17.55 -33.43 -41.41
N LEU A 944 -16.43 -32.72 -41.25
CA LEU A 944 -15.46 -32.41 -42.32
C LEU A 944 -14.42 -33.52 -42.44
N ALA A 945 -13.96 -34.07 -41.30
CA ALA A 945 -13.02 -35.19 -41.26
C ALA A 945 -13.42 -36.21 -40.17
N TRP A 946 -13.27 -37.50 -40.47
CA TRP A 946 -13.55 -38.58 -39.51
C TRP A 946 -12.47 -39.66 -39.53
N GLY A 947 -11.58 -39.63 -38.54
CA GLY A 947 -10.53 -40.61 -38.35
C GLY A 947 -9.50 -40.64 -39.48
N VAL A 948 -9.19 -39.48 -40.07
CA VAL A 948 -8.24 -39.34 -41.19
C VAL A 948 -6.86 -39.78 -40.74
N ASP A 949 -6.29 -40.80 -41.40
CA ASP A 949 -4.96 -41.35 -41.14
C ASP A 949 -3.86 -40.36 -41.61
N TRP A 950 -3.51 -39.43 -40.72
CA TRP A 950 -2.45 -38.45 -40.93
C TRP A 950 -1.75 -38.20 -39.59
N GLY A 951 -0.66 -38.93 -39.35
CA GLY A 951 0.20 -38.79 -38.17
C GLY A 951 0.56 -40.13 -37.53
N SER A 952 1.22 -40.05 -36.36
CA SER A 952 1.59 -41.19 -35.53
C SER A 952 1.92 -40.73 -34.10
N ALA A 953 2.00 -41.68 -33.17
CA ALA A 953 2.39 -41.42 -31.78
C ALA A 953 3.70 -40.61 -31.67
N GLY A 954 3.66 -39.54 -30.88
CA GLY A 954 4.78 -38.62 -30.66
C GLY A 954 4.89 -37.44 -31.63
N LEU A 955 3.93 -37.26 -32.55
CA LEU A 955 3.78 -36.03 -33.33
C LEU A 955 2.87 -35.03 -32.60
N ILE A 956 3.17 -33.74 -32.75
CA ILE A 956 2.37 -32.61 -32.26
C ILE A 956 1.60 -32.04 -33.45
N ALA A 957 0.30 -31.76 -33.29
CA ALA A 957 -0.53 -31.14 -34.31
C ALA A 957 -0.51 -29.61 -34.20
N VAL A 958 -0.41 -28.92 -35.34
CA VAL A 958 -0.18 -27.45 -35.40
C VAL A 958 -0.91 -26.86 -36.62
N PRO A 959 -2.25 -26.81 -36.62
CA PRO A 959 -3.03 -26.33 -37.78
C PRO A 959 -2.72 -24.86 -38.13
N GLY A 960 -3.04 -24.49 -39.36
CA GLY A 960 -2.85 -23.14 -39.91
C GLY A 960 -3.02 -23.15 -41.43
N ASP A 961 -3.24 -21.99 -42.05
CA ASP A 961 -3.32 -21.87 -43.51
C ASP A 961 -1.92 -21.73 -44.09
N TYR A 962 -1.26 -22.85 -44.37
CA TYR A 962 0.10 -22.87 -44.90
C TYR A 962 0.15 -22.72 -46.43
N ASN A 963 -1.01 -22.65 -47.09
CA ASN A 963 -1.10 -22.66 -48.55
C ASN A 963 -1.74 -21.38 -49.14
N GLY A 964 -2.42 -20.57 -48.31
CA GLY A 964 -3.07 -19.31 -48.65
C GLY A 964 -4.44 -19.48 -49.30
N ASP A 965 -5.16 -20.59 -49.08
CA ASP A 965 -6.51 -20.81 -49.60
C ASP A 965 -7.64 -20.39 -48.66
N GLY A 966 -7.30 -19.87 -47.49
CA GLY A 966 -8.22 -19.43 -46.45
C GLY A 966 -8.67 -20.56 -45.53
N LYS A 967 -7.99 -21.71 -45.52
CA LYS A 967 -8.35 -22.87 -44.69
C LYS A 967 -7.18 -23.40 -43.88
N SER A 968 -7.50 -23.95 -42.71
CA SER A 968 -6.58 -24.67 -41.85
C SER A 968 -6.15 -25.99 -42.49
N ASP A 969 -4.85 -26.17 -42.68
CA ASP A 969 -4.23 -27.42 -43.12
C ASP A 969 -3.90 -28.35 -41.94
N LEU A 970 -3.84 -29.65 -42.21
CA LEU A 970 -3.47 -30.66 -41.23
C LEU A 970 -1.94 -30.76 -41.16
N ALA A 971 -1.36 -29.93 -40.30
CA ALA A 971 0.08 -29.87 -40.06
C ALA A 971 0.50 -30.61 -38.78
N LEU A 972 1.67 -31.26 -38.86
CA LEU A 972 2.26 -32.08 -37.81
C LEU A 972 3.75 -31.80 -37.68
N TYR A 973 4.23 -31.78 -36.43
CA TYR A 973 5.63 -31.62 -36.06
C TYR A 973 6.19 -32.82 -35.30
N TYR A 974 7.43 -33.21 -35.60
CA TYR A 974 8.15 -34.27 -34.89
C TYR A 974 9.31 -33.68 -34.06
N PRO A 975 9.12 -33.45 -32.74
CA PRO A 975 10.13 -32.79 -31.88
C PRO A 975 11.42 -33.59 -31.70
N GLY A 976 11.40 -34.91 -31.93
CA GLY A 976 12.61 -35.75 -31.83
C GLY A 976 13.67 -35.48 -32.91
N VAL A 977 13.30 -34.83 -34.03
CA VAL A 977 14.16 -34.63 -35.21
C VAL A 977 13.92 -33.30 -35.96
N GLY A 978 13.03 -32.43 -35.48
CA GLY A 978 12.74 -31.12 -36.07
C GLY A 978 12.10 -31.17 -37.46
N ARG A 979 11.12 -32.08 -37.67
CA ARG A 979 10.50 -32.32 -38.99
C ARG A 979 9.02 -31.96 -39.04
N TRP A 980 8.62 -31.29 -40.11
CA TRP A 980 7.24 -30.91 -40.42
C TRP A 980 6.64 -31.74 -41.55
N TYR A 981 5.36 -32.08 -41.41
CA TYR A 981 4.54 -32.79 -42.40
C TYR A 981 3.19 -32.08 -42.51
N ILE A 982 2.82 -31.60 -43.69
CA ILE A 982 1.64 -30.74 -43.89
C ILE A 982 0.82 -31.25 -45.07
N ARG A 983 -0.48 -31.39 -44.86
CA ARG A 983 -1.46 -31.90 -45.83
C ARG A 983 -2.72 -31.06 -45.73
N SER A 984 -3.25 -30.58 -46.85
CA SER A 984 -4.54 -29.87 -46.84
C SER A 984 -5.69 -30.77 -46.41
N VAL A 985 -6.79 -30.19 -45.95
CA VAL A 985 -7.98 -30.96 -45.53
C VAL A 985 -8.45 -31.92 -46.64
N ASP A 986 -8.51 -31.43 -47.88
CA ASP A 986 -8.84 -32.18 -49.10
C ASP A 986 -7.81 -33.26 -49.48
N GLY A 987 -6.59 -33.17 -48.94
CA GLY A 987 -5.62 -34.25 -48.93
C GLY A 987 -4.45 -34.13 -49.88
N HIS A 988 -4.14 -32.92 -50.34
CA HIS A 988 -2.90 -32.65 -51.03
C HIS A 988 -1.75 -32.55 -50.03
N ILE A 989 -0.62 -33.22 -50.30
CA ILE A 989 0.60 -33.05 -49.50
C ILE A 989 1.23 -31.71 -49.88
N LEU A 990 1.28 -30.79 -48.92
CA LEU A 990 1.84 -29.45 -49.07
C LEU A 990 3.32 -29.44 -48.64
N ALA A 991 3.64 -30.17 -47.56
CA ALA A 991 4.99 -30.32 -47.04
C ALA A 991 5.25 -31.77 -46.61
N TRP A 992 6.47 -32.26 -46.85
CA TRP A 992 6.91 -33.56 -46.34
C TRP A 992 8.37 -33.49 -45.89
N ASP A 993 8.63 -33.88 -44.65
CA ASP A 993 9.96 -33.99 -44.05
C ASP A 993 10.76 -32.66 -44.02
N VAL A 994 10.03 -31.53 -43.92
CA VAL A 994 10.63 -30.19 -43.93
C VAL A 994 11.34 -29.92 -42.61
N GLU A 995 12.61 -29.52 -42.71
CA GLU A 995 13.47 -29.25 -41.55
C GLU A 995 13.23 -27.84 -40.99
N LEU A 996 12.88 -27.78 -39.70
CA LEU A 996 12.88 -26.56 -38.89
C LEU A 996 12.93 -26.91 -37.38
N GLY A 997 13.96 -26.43 -36.70
CA GLY A 997 14.27 -26.80 -35.30
C GLY A 997 15.38 -27.86 -35.21
N ASP A 998 15.81 -28.16 -33.98
CA ASP A 998 16.80 -29.19 -33.66
C ASP A 998 16.25 -30.13 -32.55
N ALA A 999 17.08 -31.06 -32.07
CA ALA A 999 16.66 -32.02 -31.06
C ALA A 999 16.41 -31.30 -29.71
N GLY A 1000 15.14 -31.23 -29.31
CA GLY A 1000 14.69 -30.41 -28.17
C GLY A 1000 13.94 -29.13 -28.56
N SER A 1001 13.73 -28.90 -29.87
CA SER A 1001 12.76 -27.90 -30.32
C SER A 1001 11.31 -28.39 -30.21
N PHE A 1002 10.41 -27.44 -29.95
CA PHE A 1002 8.96 -27.60 -29.95
C PHE A 1002 8.33 -26.62 -30.96
N PRO A 1003 7.16 -26.93 -31.53
CA PRO A 1003 6.51 -26.06 -32.49
C PRO A 1003 5.75 -24.93 -31.77
N VAL A 1004 5.55 -23.80 -32.45
CA VAL A 1004 4.72 -22.70 -31.95
C VAL A 1004 3.32 -22.85 -32.51
N SER A 1005 2.32 -22.83 -31.62
CA SER A 1005 0.90 -22.88 -31.95
C SER A 1005 0.16 -21.79 -31.20
N MET A 1006 -0.76 -21.07 -31.87
CA MET A 1006 -1.96 -20.62 -31.14
C MET A 1006 -2.80 -21.85 -30.79
N GLN A 1007 -3.53 -21.78 -29.68
CA GLN A 1007 -4.29 -22.91 -29.10
C GLN A 1007 -5.77 -22.88 -29.46
#